data_AF-A0A101VXT4-F1
#
_entry.id   AF-A0A101VXT4-F1
#
_cell.length_a   1.000
_cell.length_b   1.000
_cell.length_c   1.000
_cell.angle_alpha   90.00
_cell.angle_beta   90.00
_cell.angle_gamma   90.00
#
_symmetry.space_group_name_H-M   'P 1'
#
loop_
_entity.id
_entity.type
_entity.pdbx_description
1 polymer ?
#
loop_
_entity_poly.entity_id
_entity_poly.type
_entity_poly.pdbx_seq_one_letter_code
_entity_poly.pdbx_strand_id
1 'polypeptide(L)'
;MNISKKQLLFYFAITFLFFGLIYPSYSLASTGETAEIQRFSGQNRYQTAVHIAQELNNGPIQSVIISSGLNFPDALSGSVLGVKNNAPILLAGKSLSASQDTMDYVKKNLDKNGTIYLLGGTGVISTEFETKFAELGFHNVVRLGGNDRYESSALIAEQLNVPTGTPVSIVFGGNFPDALGISSFSANKGWPILLSKTNELPDEIKQFIAEKSPSRIFIAGGTGVISEKVRQEIQAAVPNATVERFAGKDRFETSSLINDYFAPNPSQVYLTSGLNYPDALTGSILAGKNADPIVLIDPKNQYIPLSVEKYLKANLNINSFNITALGGTQVVPDHLVSQSLLGVERKPVFLPSSMSSSKGFSIASVPTSTGTLEFTASVSTNTKTVLLVIKKDGKEEIIQANVLNGKVTKNIYPRLGPGYYTISVYESSDPNQSNTDNASKQETFTIYYSGTEGFYDQETINSLVNLDIPTYEEIQTAWLHITKTDGDTRGAIDDYYLPVDGKISHQIFLRYGPGTYQISVYESSNQEGYRPGPSFTVINKDTRDLTYSGRSYWVQSDDPAAIQLAQQITEGISDDLAKSKAIHDWVSTNITYTDQVSANTSFKAMEYAEANSGGYAALTAALHRAVGIQAKVIVGYTIGFGADPGTWEEFDEQTSNYPIKYWNEILINGQWMNVDTLWDSGTLDSEMVFTPLVSDKYFNLSDEEFFKDHRKLVLSEGSKSIPW
;
A
#
# COMPACT_ATOMS: atom_id res chain seq x y z
N MET A 1 53.93 -61.51 2.89
CA MET A 1 54.51 -60.92 1.66
C MET A 1 54.40 -59.42 1.76
N ASN A 2 55.53 -58.72 1.90
CA ASN A 2 55.58 -57.26 2.03
C ASN A 2 55.36 -56.60 0.67
N ILE A 3 54.17 -56.07 0.44
CA ILE A 3 53.85 -55.25 -0.74
C ILE A 3 54.32 -53.82 -0.44
N SER A 4 55.21 -53.28 -1.26
CA SER A 4 55.75 -51.92 -1.06
C SER A 4 54.71 -50.85 -1.41
N LYS A 5 54.80 -49.67 -0.79
CA LYS A 5 53.89 -48.52 -1.05
C LYS A 5 53.80 -48.09 -2.52
N LYS A 6 54.79 -48.43 -3.38
CA LYS A 6 54.72 -48.19 -4.83
C LYS A 6 53.81 -49.16 -5.57
N GLN A 7 53.60 -50.37 -5.06
CA GLN A 7 52.67 -51.35 -5.66
C GLN A 7 51.22 -51.04 -5.32
N LEU A 8 50.94 -50.40 -4.17
CA LEU A 8 49.58 -49.98 -3.80
C LEU A 8 49.06 -48.81 -4.67
N LEU A 9 49.94 -47.91 -5.12
CA LEU A 9 49.56 -46.81 -6.02
C LEU A 9 49.22 -47.26 -7.45
N PHE A 10 49.79 -48.39 -7.90
CA PHE A 10 49.51 -48.90 -9.25
C PHE A 10 48.13 -49.59 -9.34
N TYR A 11 47.66 -50.22 -8.23
CA TYR A 11 46.33 -50.82 -8.19
C TYR A 11 45.20 -49.81 -7.99
N PHE A 12 45.47 -48.64 -7.40
CA PHE A 12 44.48 -47.55 -7.26
C PHE A 12 44.24 -46.76 -8.55
N ALA A 13 45.21 -46.74 -9.48
CA ALA A 13 45.06 -46.07 -10.78
C ALA A 13 44.27 -46.90 -11.81
N ILE A 14 44.18 -48.22 -11.63
CA ILE A 14 43.51 -49.14 -12.58
C ILE A 14 42.06 -49.43 -12.19
N THR A 15 41.62 -49.09 -10.97
CA THR A 15 40.21 -49.22 -10.54
C THR A 15 39.34 -48.02 -10.89
N PHE A 16 39.91 -46.91 -11.39
CA PHE A 16 39.15 -45.71 -11.80
C PHE A 16 38.87 -45.62 -13.32
N LEU A 17 39.22 -46.65 -14.10
CA LEU A 17 39.13 -46.62 -15.57
C LEU A 17 38.11 -47.59 -16.19
N PHE A 18 37.29 -48.31 -15.39
CA PHE A 18 36.32 -49.28 -15.91
C PHE A 18 35.01 -49.36 -15.12
N PHE A 19 34.33 -48.23 -14.93
CA PHE A 19 32.88 -48.19 -14.68
C PHE A 19 32.22 -47.09 -15.52
N GLY A 20 32.42 -47.16 -16.83
CA GLY A 20 31.53 -46.53 -17.80
C GLY A 20 30.26 -47.36 -17.92
N LEU A 21 29.29 -47.12 -17.04
CA LEU A 21 27.93 -47.61 -17.23
C LEU A 21 27.13 -46.57 -18.01
N ILE A 22 26.73 -47.02 -19.18
CA ILE A 22 25.83 -46.40 -20.15
C ILE A 22 24.52 -46.05 -19.43
N TYR A 23 24.27 -44.76 -19.23
CA TYR A 23 22.91 -44.26 -19.04
C TYR A 23 22.41 -43.83 -20.41
N PRO A 24 21.29 -44.38 -20.93
CA PRO A 24 20.70 -43.87 -22.15
C PRO A 24 20.34 -42.40 -21.91
N SER A 25 20.94 -41.52 -22.69
CA SER A 25 20.53 -40.12 -22.77
C SER A 25 19.13 -40.11 -23.35
N TYR A 26 18.11 -40.06 -22.49
CA TYR A 26 16.80 -39.61 -22.91
C TYR A 26 16.94 -38.13 -23.25
N SER A 27 17.27 -37.81 -24.50
CA SER A 27 16.98 -36.48 -25.03
C SER A 27 15.46 -36.39 -25.16
N LEU A 28 14.81 -35.88 -24.12
CA LEU A 28 13.57 -35.15 -24.35
C LEU A 28 13.99 -33.94 -25.19
N ALA A 29 13.82 -34.05 -26.50
CA ALA A 29 13.78 -32.89 -27.35
C ALA A 29 12.58 -32.06 -26.88
N SER A 30 12.81 -31.08 -26.01
CA SER A 30 11.82 -30.04 -25.76
C SER A 30 11.78 -29.17 -27.01
N THR A 31 10.92 -29.54 -27.95
CA THR A 31 10.39 -28.60 -28.93
C THR A 31 9.44 -27.65 -28.18
N GLY A 32 10.02 -26.74 -27.41
CA GLY A 32 9.37 -25.51 -26.98
C GLY A 32 10.17 -24.39 -27.60
N GLU A 33 9.58 -23.65 -28.54
CA GLU A 33 10.16 -22.38 -28.98
C GLU A 33 10.47 -21.54 -27.74
N THR A 34 11.75 -21.34 -27.46
CA THR A 34 12.18 -20.44 -26.39
C THR A 34 11.72 -19.04 -26.77
N ALA A 35 10.86 -18.42 -25.96
CA ALA A 35 10.46 -17.03 -26.14
C ALA A 35 11.70 -16.17 -26.43
N GLU A 36 11.72 -15.49 -27.59
CA GLU A 36 12.89 -14.75 -28.06
C GLU A 36 13.02 -13.47 -27.21
N ILE A 37 14.06 -13.43 -26.37
CA ILE A 37 14.36 -12.24 -25.56
C ILE A 37 15.06 -11.22 -26.44
N GLN A 38 14.36 -10.14 -26.78
CA GLN A 38 14.97 -9.02 -27.49
C GLN A 38 15.53 -8.00 -26.48
N ARG A 39 16.67 -7.38 -26.80
CA ARG A 39 17.27 -6.32 -25.96
C ARG A 39 17.74 -5.16 -26.82
N PHE A 40 17.32 -3.95 -26.48
CA PHE A 40 17.84 -2.72 -27.06
C PHE A 40 18.70 -1.98 -26.04
N SER A 41 20.01 -1.95 -26.29
CA SER A 41 20.97 -1.33 -25.38
C SER A 41 22.23 -0.85 -26.11
N GLY A 42 22.80 0.26 -25.67
CA GLY A 42 24.14 0.72 -26.03
C GLY A 42 25.05 0.84 -24.80
N GLN A 43 26.27 1.39 -24.98
CA GLN A 43 27.20 1.61 -23.86
C GLN A 43 26.72 2.70 -22.89
N ASN A 44 25.80 3.54 -23.34
CA ASN A 44 25.21 4.62 -22.57
C ASN A 44 23.78 4.91 -23.07
N ARG A 45 23.07 5.81 -22.37
CA ARG A 45 21.68 6.21 -22.70
C ARG A 45 21.51 6.75 -24.12
N TYR A 46 22.51 7.44 -24.66
CA TYR A 46 22.45 8.04 -26.00
C TYR A 46 22.47 6.95 -27.08
N GLN A 47 23.36 5.98 -26.93
CA GLN A 47 23.44 4.83 -27.83
C GLN A 47 22.23 3.90 -27.71
N THR A 48 21.71 3.68 -26.49
CA THR A 48 20.45 2.95 -26.31
C THR A 48 19.31 3.63 -27.07
N ALA A 49 19.18 4.95 -26.96
CA ALA A 49 18.18 5.72 -27.70
C ALA A 49 18.32 5.56 -29.22
N VAL A 50 19.56 5.57 -29.73
CA VAL A 50 19.84 5.34 -31.16
C VAL A 50 19.45 3.93 -31.60
N HIS A 51 19.75 2.89 -30.81
CA HIS A 51 19.35 1.53 -31.15
C HIS A 51 17.82 1.36 -31.16
N ILE A 52 17.12 1.96 -30.19
CA ILE A 52 15.66 2.01 -30.16
C ILE A 52 15.12 2.76 -31.39
N ALA A 53 15.76 3.86 -31.78
CA ALA A 53 15.35 4.63 -32.96
C ALA A 53 15.52 3.85 -34.28
N GLN A 54 16.59 3.04 -34.39
CA GLN A 54 16.82 2.16 -35.54
C GLN A 54 15.75 1.07 -35.64
N GLU A 55 15.37 0.47 -34.51
CA GLU A 55 14.26 -0.49 -34.48
C GLU A 55 12.95 0.16 -34.91
N LEU A 56 12.71 1.40 -34.47
CA LEU A 56 11.48 2.12 -34.78
C LEU A 56 11.31 2.33 -36.28
N ASN A 57 12.39 2.66 -36.99
CA ASN A 57 12.41 2.90 -38.44
C ASN A 57 13.78 2.56 -39.05
N ASN A 58 13.79 1.65 -40.04
CA ASN A 58 14.98 1.25 -40.79
C ASN A 58 15.30 2.14 -42.03
N GLY A 59 14.54 3.21 -42.24
CA GLY A 59 14.64 4.09 -43.41
C GLY A 59 14.61 5.58 -43.05
N PRO A 60 14.55 6.48 -44.06
CA PRO A 60 14.47 7.91 -43.81
C PRO A 60 13.26 8.27 -42.94
N ILE A 61 13.48 9.09 -41.92
CA ILE A 61 12.43 9.61 -41.03
C ILE A 61 12.06 11.03 -41.43
N GLN A 62 10.78 11.39 -41.24
CA GLN A 62 10.27 12.74 -41.50
C GLN A 62 10.26 13.63 -40.26
N SER A 63 10.46 13.04 -39.07
CA SER A 63 10.49 13.77 -37.82
C SER A 63 11.36 13.06 -36.80
N VAL A 64 12.01 13.83 -35.95
CA VAL A 64 12.79 13.35 -34.81
C VAL A 64 12.53 14.24 -33.60
N ILE A 65 12.43 13.63 -32.42
CA ILE A 65 12.33 14.34 -31.15
C ILE A 65 13.68 14.27 -30.47
N ILE A 66 14.19 15.39 -29.98
CA ILE A 66 15.43 15.47 -29.21
C ILE A 66 15.08 16.04 -27.85
N SER A 67 15.41 15.30 -26.80
CA SER A 67 15.26 15.75 -25.41
C SER A 67 16.57 15.60 -24.65
N SER A 68 16.64 16.11 -23.42
CA SER A 68 17.83 15.97 -22.60
C SER A 68 18.01 14.54 -22.11
N GLY A 69 19.22 14.01 -22.28
CA GLY A 69 19.64 12.79 -21.61
C GLY A 69 20.01 13.01 -20.14
N LEU A 70 19.95 14.25 -19.63
CA LEU A 70 20.41 14.62 -18.29
C LEU A 70 19.28 15.09 -17.37
N ASN A 71 18.15 15.52 -17.94
CA ASN A 71 16.97 15.96 -17.21
C ASN A 71 15.69 15.43 -17.90
N PHE A 72 14.73 14.92 -17.13
CA PHE A 72 13.55 14.22 -17.64
C PHE A 72 12.27 15.05 -17.90
N PRO A 73 11.96 16.14 -17.16
CA PRO A 73 10.59 16.66 -17.10
C PRO A 73 10.01 17.07 -18.45
N ASP A 74 10.80 17.78 -19.27
CA ASP A 74 10.35 18.29 -20.58
C ASP A 74 10.10 17.15 -21.59
N ALA A 75 10.59 15.95 -21.31
CA ALA A 75 10.49 14.81 -22.21
C ALA A 75 9.26 13.92 -21.94
N LEU A 76 8.69 13.98 -20.73
CA LEU A 76 7.69 13.02 -20.26
C LEU A 76 6.41 13.02 -21.12
N SER A 77 6.09 14.15 -21.74
CA SER A 77 4.95 14.30 -22.66
C SER A 77 5.30 14.00 -24.12
N GLY A 78 6.59 13.79 -24.42
CA GLY A 78 7.09 13.63 -25.78
C GLY A 78 6.66 12.33 -26.47
N SER A 79 6.23 11.31 -25.71
CA SER A 79 5.88 10.00 -26.28
C SER A 79 4.73 10.09 -27.28
N VAL A 80 3.72 10.89 -26.95
CA VAL A 80 2.52 11.10 -27.77
C VAL A 80 2.86 11.80 -29.07
N LEU A 81 3.72 12.83 -29.01
CA LEU A 81 4.22 13.52 -30.20
C LEU A 81 5.06 12.59 -31.07
N GLY A 82 5.86 11.71 -30.45
CA GLY A 82 6.70 10.75 -31.15
C GLY A 82 5.88 9.74 -31.92
N VAL A 83 4.91 9.08 -31.28
CA VAL A 83 4.01 8.12 -31.94
C VAL A 83 3.18 8.80 -33.03
N LYS A 84 2.60 9.98 -32.77
CA LYS A 84 1.80 10.74 -33.75
C LYS A 84 2.59 11.02 -35.04
N ASN A 85 3.88 11.34 -34.94
CA ASN A 85 4.72 11.69 -36.09
C ASN A 85 5.61 10.53 -36.58
N ASN A 86 5.42 9.31 -36.06
CA ASN A 86 6.34 8.18 -36.27
C ASN A 86 7.83 8.58 -36.06
N ALA A 87 8.07 9.42 -35.05
CA ALA A 87 9.35 10.05 -34.76
C ALA A 87 10.01 9.39 -33.54
N PRO A 88 11.29 8.97 -33.63
CA PRO A 88 12.01 8.48 -32.47
C PRO A 88 12.34 9.62 -31.51
N ILE A 89 12.47 9.29 -30.22
CA ILE A 89 13.08 10.18 -29.23
C ILE A 89 14.56 9.84 -29.12
N LEU A 90 15.41 10.84 -29.39
CA LEU A 90 16.84 10.81 -29.16
C LEU A 90 17.21 11.69 -27.98
N LEU A 91 18.37 11.41 -27.39
CA LEU A 91 18.84 12.10 -26.20
C LEU A 91 20.04 12.99 -26.53
N ALA A 92 20.07 14.20 -25.98
CA ALA A 92 21.18 15.13 -26.11
C ALA A 92 21.80 15.44 -24.74
N GLY A 93 23.12 15.58 -24.70
CA GLY A 93 23.82 16.18 -23.55
C GLY A 93 23.66 17.70 -23.53
N LYS A 94 24.38 18.38 -22.62
CA LYS A 94 24.36 19.86 -22.54
C LYS A 94 24.99 20.56 -23.74
N SER A 95 25.85 19.87 -24.49
CA SER A 95 26.61 20.40 -25.62
C SER A 95 26.54 19.48 -26.82
N LEU A 96 26.90 20.01 -28.00
CA LEU A 96 27.04 19.23 -29.24
C LEU A 96 28.05 18.09 -29.10
N SER A 97 29.19 18.35 -28.43
CA SER A 97 30.24 17.34 -28.20
C SER A 97 29.76 16.15 -27.36
N ALA A 98 28.81 16.38 -26.44
CA ALA A 98 28.20 15.33 -25.63
C ALA A 98 26.99 14.66 -26.31
N SER A 99 26.71 14.97 -27.58
CA SER A 99 25.49 14.56 -28.30
C SER A 99 25.79 13.95 -29.67
N GLN A 100 27.02 13.45 -29.87
CA GLN A 100 27.50 12.98 -31.17
C GLN A 100 26.62 11.85 -31.76
N ASP A 101 26.22 10.87 -30.95
CA ASP A 101 25.34 9.77 -31.38
C ASP A 101 24.01 10.29 -31.97
N THR A 102 23.42 11.29 -31.32
CA THR A 102 22.18 11.93 -31.78
C THR A 102 22.42 12.75 -33.04
N MET A 103 23.49 13.54 -33.11
CA MET A 103 23.82 14.34 -34.29
C MET A 103 24.06 13.46 -35.53
N ASP A 104 24.77 12.34 -35.34
CA ASP A 104 25.06 11.40 -36.43
C ASP A 104 23.80 10.68 -36.90
N TYR A 105 22.93 10.27 -35.97
CA TYR A 105 21.65 9.68 -36.34
C TYR A 105 20.78 10.64 -37.15
N VAL A 106 20.64 11.90 -36.70
CA VAL A 106 19.85 12.92 -37.41
C VAL A 106 20.43 13.18 -38.80
N LYS A 107 21.74 13.39 -38.91
CA LYS A 107 22.42 13.64 -40.19
C LYS A 107 22.22 12.51 -41.19
N LYS A 108 22.21 11.26 -40.71
CA LYS A 108 22.11 10.06 -41.54
C LYS A 108 20.67 9.75 -41.97
N ASN A 109 19.70 9.90 -41.06
CA ASN A 109 18.37 9.31 -41.24
C ASN A 109 17.25 10.33 -41.44
N LEU A 110 17.41 11.60 -41.02
CA LEU A 110 16.35 12.60 -41.17
C LEU A 110 16.32 13.15 -42.60
N ASP A 111 15.15 13.19 -43.21
CA ASP A 111 14.90 13.92 -44.45
C ASP A 111 15.27 15.40 -44.30
N LYS A 112 15.83 16.04 -45.33
CA LYS A 112 16.22 17.45 -45.25
C LYS A 112 15.05 18.41 -45.02
N ASN A 113 13.86 18.01 -45.44
CA ASN A 113 12.62 18.75 -45.19
C ASN A 113 11.91 18.29 -43.90
N GLY A 114 12.43 17.26 -43.23
CA GLY A 114 11.88 16.72 -41.99
C GLY A 114 11.99 17.68 -40.82
N THR A 115 11.22 17.41 -39.76
CA THR A 115 11.11 18.28 -38.58
C THR A 115 11.93 17.76 -37.41
N ILE A 116 12.67 18.66 -36.75
CA ILE A 116 13.38 18.39 -35.50
C ILE A 116 12.62 19.07 -34.36
N TYR A 117 12.03 18.28 -33.47
CA TYR A 117 11.38 18.80 -32.26
C TYR A 117 12.38 18.79 -31.10
N LEU A 118 12.71 19.96 -30.56
CA LEU A 118 13.53 20.10 -29.35
C LEU A 118 12.62 20.23 -28.14
N LEU A 119 12.62 19.25 -27.25
CA LEU A 119 11.84 19.30 -26.02
C LEU A 119 12.67 19.91 -24.88
N GLY A 120 12.20 21.04 -24.37
CA GLY A 120 12.85 21.79 -23.30
C GLY A 120 13.47 23.11 -23.75
N GLY A 121 13.58 24.02 -22.78
CA GLY A 121 14.13 25.36 -22.98
C GLY A 121 15.62 25.37 -23.31
N THR A 122 16.16 26.55 -23.61
CA THR A 122 17.57 26.76 -24.01
C THR A 122 18.57 26.41 -22.91
N GLY A 123 18.15 26.42 -21.63
CA GLY A 123 18.98 25.97 -20.51
C GLY A 123 19.16 24.45 -20.42
N VAL A 124 18.32 23.68 -21.12
CA VAL A 124 18.32 22.20 -21.13
C VAL A 124 18.94 21.67 -22.44
N ILE A 125 18.55 22.25 -23.58
CA ILE A 125 19.16 22.01 -24.89
C ILE A 125 19.55 23.37 -25.45
N SER A 126 20.87 23.65 -25.52
CA SER A 126 21.38 24.96 -25.93
C SER A 126 20.96 25.36 -27.34
N THR A 127 21.05 26.67 -27.64
CA THR A 127 20.78 27.21 -28.98
C THR A 127 21.80 26.78 -30.03
N GLU A 128 22.94 26.21 -29.61
CA GLU A 128 23.96 25.65 -30.51
C GLU A 128 23.40 24.51 -31.37
N PHE A 129 22.41 23.76 -30.85
CA PHE A 129 21.76 22.69 -31.62
C PHE A 129 21.00 23.24 -32.83
N GLU A 130 20.22 24.31 -32.65
CA GLU A 130 19.48 24.96 -33.74
C GLU A 130 20.43 25.48 -34.81
N THR A 131 21.49 26.19 -34.39
CA THR A 131 22.55 26.65 -35.30
C THR A 131 23.18 25.48 -36.03
N LYS A 132 23.49 24.38 -35.33
CA LYS A 132 24.15 23.24 -35.94
C LYS A 132 23.27 22.51 -36.94
N PHE A 133 21.97 22.37 -36.66
CA PHE A 133 21.02 21.77 -37.59
C PHE A 133 20.82 22.63 -38.84
N ALA A 134 20.76 23.95 -38.68
CA ALA A 134 20.72 24.88 -39.82
C ALA A 134 21.97 24.78 -40.71
N GLU A 135 23.18 24.72 -40.12
CA GLU A 135 24.42 24.47 -40.86
C GLU A 135 24.42 23.14 -41.64
N LEU A 136 23.75 22.13 -41.08
CA LEU A 136 23.58 20.81 -41.71
C LEU A 136 22.46 20.79 -42.76
N GLY A 137 21.78 21.92 -43.00
CA GLY A 137 20.72 22.06 -43.99
C GLY A 137 19.34 21.59 -43.53
N PHE A 138 19.11 21.50 -42.22
CA PHE A 138 17.78 21.26 -41.64
C PHE A 138 17.15 22.59 -41.23
N HIS A 139 16.04 22.95 -41.87
CA HIS A 139 15.41 24.27 -41.69
C HIS A 139 14.17 24.24 -40.79
N ASN A 140 13.60 23.05 -40.52
CA ASN A 140 12.40 22.88 -39.73
C ASN A 140 12.77 22.40 -38.31
N VAL A 141 13.29 23.31 -37.47
CA VAL A 141 13.57 23.05 -36.06
C VAL A 141 12.53 23.74 -35.20
N VAL A 142 11.77 22.97 -34.41
CA VAL A 142 10.67 23.44 -33.56
C VAL A 142 11.02 23.16 -32.12
N ARG A 143 11.15 24.22 -31.30
CA ARG A 143 11.38 24.08 -29.87
C ARG A 143 10.07 24.12 -29.10
N LEU A 144 9.83 23.10 -28.28
CA LEU A 144 8.70 22.97 -27.37
C LEU A 144 9.25 22.98 -25.94
N GLY A 145 9.56 24.17 -25.44
CA GLY A 145 10.16 24.35 -24.12
C GLY A 145 9.71 25.67 -23.51
N GLY A 146 9.02 25.59 -22.37
CA GLY A 146 8.55 26.74 -21.63
C GLY A 146 9.54 27.23 -20.57
N ASN A 147 9.07 28.14 -19.71
CA ASN A 147 9.80 28.62 -18.54
C ASN A 147 10.00 27.52 -17.50
N ASP A 148 9.10 26.54 -17.46
CA ASP A 148 9.19 25.36 -16.64
C ASP A 148 8.61 24.11 -17.32
N ARG A 149 8.64 22.98 -16.58
CA ARG A 149 8.18 21.68 -17.08
C ARG A 149 6.68 21.64 -17.38
N TYR A 150 5.89 22.45 -16.69
CA TYR A 150 4.44 22.45 -16.83
C TYR A 150 4.06 23.15 -18.13
N GLU A 151 4.66 24.32 -18.38
CA GLU A 151 4.53 25.04 -19.64
C GLU A 151 5.09 24.21 -20.82
N SER A 152 6.26 23.57 -20.67
CA SER A 152 6.77 22.63 -21.70
C SER A 152 5.74 21.53 -22.04
N SER A 153 5.08 20.95 -21.03
CA SER A 153 4.07 19.91 -21.26
C SER A 153 2.81 20.43 -21.96
N ALA A 154 2.40 21.66 -21.66
CA ALA A 154 1.30 22.33 -22.34
C ALA A 154 1.64 22.62 -23.81
N LEU A 155 2.84 23.14 -24.11
CA LEU A 155 3.29 23.39 -25.48
C LEU A 155 3.36 22.10 -26.32
N ILE A 156 3.81 20.99 -25.72
CA ILE A 156 3.79 19.68 -26.37
C ILE A 156 2.35 19.26 -26.66
N ALA A 157 1.43 19.42 -25.70
CA ALA A 157 0.02 19.08 -25.86
C ALA A 157 -0.67 19.93 -26.94
N GLU A 158 -0.35 21.22 -27.04
CA GLU A 158 -0.83 22.12 -28.09
C GLU A 158 -0.34 21.68 -29.47
N GLN A 159 0.92 21.28 -29.60
CA GLN A 159 1.48 20.74 -30.85
C GLN A 159 0.76 19.47 -31.33
N LEU A 160 0.12 18.73 -30.43
CA LEU A 160 -0.70 17.57 -30.79
C LEU A 160 -2.00 17.97 -31.50
N ASN A 161 -2.47 19.21 -31.38
CA ASN A 161 -3.70 19.71 -32.02
C ASN A 161 -4.87 18.71 -31.92
N VAL A 162 -5.14 18.23 -30.70
CA VAL A 162 -6.17 17.22 -30.48
C VAL A 162 -7.59 17.81 -30.56
N PRO A 163 -8.57 17.05 -31.06
CA PRO A 163 -9.98 17.47 -31.02
C PRO A 163 -10.50 17.69 -29.59
N THR A 164 -11.50 18.56 -29.44
CA THR A 164 -12.28 18.67 -28.20
C THR A 164 -12.88 17.31 -27.81
N GLY A 165 -12.87 17.00 -26.51
CA GLY A 165 -13.34 15.71 -25.99
C GLY A 165 -12.25 14.64 -25.89
N THR A 166 -11.09 14.82 -26.52
CA THR A 166 -9.96 13.86 -26.43
C THR A 166 -9.54 13.65 -24.97
N PRO A 167 -9.46 12.40 -24.47
CA PRO A 167 -8.97 12.13 -23.13
C PRO A 167 -7.55 12.65 -22.89
N VAL A 168 -7.23 12.96 -21.63
CA VAL A 168 -5.90 13.43 -21.21
C VAL A 168 -5.37 12.63 -20.03
N SER A 169 -4.06 12.50 -19.95
CA SER A 169 -3.35 11.92 -18.81
C SER A 169 -2.69 13.02 -17.99
N ILE A 170 -2.91 13.03 -16.68
CA ILE A 170 -2.28 13.97 -15.75
C ILE A 170 -1.33 13.19 -14.84
N VAL A 171 -0.06 13.59 -14.83
CA VAL A 171 1.03 12.92 -14.10
C VAL A 171 1.79 13.93 -13.24
N PHE A 172 2.50 13.45 -12.22
CA PHE A 172 3.26 14.34 -11.35
C PHE A 172 4.50 14.86 -12.07
N GLY A 173 4.69 16.17 -12.12
CA GLY A 173 5.84 16.78 -12.78
C GLY A 173 7.15 16.62 -12.01
N GLY A 174 7.12 16.38 -10.69
CA GLY A 174 8.32 16.32 -9.85
C GLY A 174 9.12 15.01 -9.93
N ASN A 175 8.57 13.96 -10.52
CA ASN A 175 9.23 12.66 -10.73
C ASN A 175 8.72 12.03 -12.04
N PHE A 176 9.33 10.92 -12.49
CA PHE A 176 9.06 10.33 -13.81
C PHE A 176 8.30 8.98 -13.86
N PRO A 177 8.32 8.09 -12.84
CA PRO A 177 7.88 6.71 -13.06
C PRO A 177 6.41 6.54 -13.46
N ASP A 178 5.50 7.32 -12.85
CA ASP A 178 4.07 7.24 -13.16
C ASP A 178 3.78 7.74 -14.59
N ALA A 179 4.50 8.77 -15.03
CA ALA A 179 4.44 9.26 -16.40
C ALA A 179 4.92 8.21 -17.40
N LEU A 180 6.01 7.49 -17.10
CA LEU A 180 6.49 6.39 -17.94
C LEU A 180 5.48 5.25 -18.01
N GLY A 181 4.85 4.89 -16.88
CA GLY A 181 3.85 3.82 -16.83
C GLY A 181 2.65 4.05 -17.75
N ILE A 182 2.17 5.30 -17.87
CA ILE A 182 1.03 5.64 -18.75
C ILE A 182 1.43 6.06 -20.17
N SER A 183 2.73 6.20 -20.43
CA SER A 183 3.25 6.85 -21.64
C SER A 183 2.93 6.12 -22.94
N SER A 184 3.02 4.79 -22.97
CA SER A 184 2.75 3.98 -24.18
C SER A 184 1.27 4.00 -24.55
N PHE A 185 0.39 3.88 -23.57
CA PHE A 185 -1.06 3.94 -23.76
C PHE A 185 -1.52 5.31 -24.23
N SER A 186 -1.04 6.36 -23.56
CA SER A 186 -1.35 7.75 -23.95
C SER A 186 -0.84 8.02 -25.37
N ALA A 187 0.36 7.55 -25.71
CA ALA A 187 0.93 7.73 -27.04
C ALA A 187 0.16 6.98 -28.13
N ASN A 188 -0.23 5.73 -27.88
CA ASN A 188 -1.04 4.95 -28.83
C ASN A 188 -2.38 5.61 -29.13
N LYS A 189 -3.03 6.15 -28.10
CA LYS A 189 -4.37 6.73 -28.20
C LYS A 189 -4.37 8.21 -28.59
N GLY A 190 -3.20 8.84 -28.69
CA GLY A 190 -3.07 10.26 -28.95
C GLY A 190 -3.56 11.15 -27.80
N TRP A 191 -3.55 10.64 -26.57
CA TRP A 191 -3.98 11.37 -25.37
C TRP A 191 -2.83 12.24 -24.88
N PRO A 192 -2.98 13.57 -24.80
CA PRO A 192 -1.96 14.44 -24.24
C PRO A 192 -1.59 14.05 -22.81
N ILE A 193 -0.29 14.08 -22.50
CA ILE A 193 0.24 13.93 -21.15
C ILE A 193 0.57 15.32 -20.61
N LEU A 194 -0.04 15.69 -19.49
CA LEU A 194 0.07 17.00 -18.85
C LEU A 194 0.67 16.84 -17.45
N LEU A 195 1.60 17.73 -17.08
CA LEU A 195 2.29 17.65 -15.79
C LEU A 195 1.57 18.49 -14.73
N SER A 196 1.46 17.97 -13.51
CA SER A 196 0.87 18.68 -12.36
C SER A 196 1.85 18.80 -11.19
N LYS A 197 1.62 19.79 -10.31
CA LYS A 197 2.29 19.88 -9.00
C LYS A 197 1.53 19.02 -7.99
N THR A 198 2.06 18.89 -6.78
CA THR A 198 1.41 18.07 -5.73
C THR A 198 0.08 18.64 -5.28
N ASN A 199 -0.01 19.95 -5.07
CA ASN A 199 -1.17 20.60 -4.41
C ASN A 199 -1.86 21.67 -5.28
N GLU A 200 -1.53 21.71 -6.57
CA GLU A 200 -2.00 22.73 -7.50
C GLU A 200 -1.88 22.21 -8.94
N LEU A 201 -2.94 22.37 -9.74
CA LEU A 201 -2.87 22.24 -11.19
C LEU A 201 -2.35 23.57 -11.78
N PRO A 202 -1.23 23.56 -12.53
CA PRO A 202 -0.73 24.79 -13.17
C PRO A 202 -1.74 25.42 -14.12
N ASP A 203 -1.69 26.73 -14.28
CA ASP A 203 -2.72 27.49 -14.99
C ASP A 203 -2.75 27.18 -16.49
N GLU A 204 -1.60 26.90 -17.10
CA GLU A 204 -1.49 26.45 -18.49
C GLU A 204 -2.22 25.12 -18.70
N ILE A 205 -2.17 24.24 -17.70
CA ILE A 205 -2.82 22.93 -17.74
C ILE A 205 -4.33 23.08 -17.53
N LYS A 206 -4.75 23.95 -16.60
CA LYS A 206 -6.18 24.31 -16.41
C LYS A 206 -6.76 24.88 -17.70
N GLN A 207 -6.04 25.80 -18.35
CA GLN A 207 -6.46 26.41 -19.61
C GLN A 207 -6.61 25.35 -20.70
N PHE A 208 -5.62 24.46 -20.86
CA PHE A 208 -5.68 23.40 -21.87
C PHE A 208 -6.88 22.48 -21.67
N ILE A 209 -7.12 21.99 -20.46
CA ILE A 209 -8.27 21.08 -20.21
C ILE A 209 -9.61 21.80 -20.33
N ALA A 210 -9.70 23.08 -19.96
CA ALA A 210 -10.92 23.85 -20.14
C ALA A 210 -11.24 24.02 -21.64
N GLU A 211 -10.23 24.39 -22.45
CA GLU A 211 -10.38 24.57 -23.90
C GLU A 211 -10.72 23.24 -24.61
N LYS A 212 -9.98 22.16 -24.30
CA LYS A 212 -10.17 20.88 -24.97
C LYS A 212 -11.32 20.05 -24.40
N SER A 213 -11.85 20.39 -23.22
CA SER A 213 -13.00 19.73 -22.58
C SER A 213 -12.94 18.19 -22.69
N PRO A 214 -11.87 17.53 -22.19
CA PRO A 214 -11.69 16.09 -22.30
C PRO A 214 -12.87 15.32 -21.71
N SER A 215 -13.29 14.22 -22.37
CA SER A 215 -14.37 13.37 -21.84
C SER A 215 -13.92 12.52 -20.64
N ARG A 216 -12.62 12.22 -20.56
CA ARG A 216 -11.98 11.44 -19.50
C ARG A 216 -10.62 12.01 -19.14
N ILE A 217 -10.27 11.92 -17.86
CA ILE A 217 -8.97 12.29 -17.33
C ILE A 217 -8.40 11.11 -16.55
N PHE A 218 -7.20 10.68 -16.91
CA PHE A 218 -6.46 9.64 -16.19
C PHE A 218 -5.36 10.29 -15.34
N ILE A 219 -5.48 10.19 -14.02
CA ILE A 219 -4.45 10.62 -13.09
C ILE A 219 -3.54 9.42 -12.79
N ALA A 220 -2.26 9.50 -13.16
CA ALA A 220 -1.27 8.49 -12.79
C ALA A 220 -0.41 9.02 -11.65
N GLY A 221 -0.58 8.41 -10.47
CA GLY A 221 0.09 8.77 -9.23
C GLY A 221 -0.87 8.88 -8.04
N GLY A 222 -0.37 8.49 -6.86
CA GLY A 222 -1.11 8.58 -5.60
C GLY A 222 -1.33 10.01 -5.09
N THR A 223 -2.14 10.13 -4.04
CA THR A 223 -2.48 11.42 -3.41
C THR A 223 -1.26 12.13 -2.79
N GLY A 224 -0.20 11.38 -2.43
CA GLY A 224 1.06 11.95 -1.96
C GLY A 224 1.84 12.72 -3.02
N VAL A 225 1.61 12.48 -4.32
CA VAL A 225 2.28 13.17 -5.43
C VAL A 225 1.34 14.03 -6.27
N ILE A 226 0.05 13.70 -6.32
CA ILE A 226 -1.01 14.51 -6.92
C ILE A 226 -2.21 14.47 -5.98
N SER A 227 -2.34 15.49 -5.13
CA SER A 227 -3.33 15.54 -4.05
C SER A 227 -4.77 15.47 -4.54
N GLU A 228 -5.67 15.24 -3.59
CA GLU A 228 -7.10 15.27 -3.83
C GLU A 228 -7.58 16.69 -4.23
N LYS A 229 -6.91 17.73 -3.73
CA LYS A 229 -7.16 19.11 -4.17
C LYS A 229 -6.97 19.29 -5.68
N VAL A 230 -5.92 18.69 -6.26
CA VAL A 230 -5.72 18.74 -7.73
C VAL A 230 -6.86 18.02 -8.45
N ARG A 231 -7.34 16.88 -7.93
CA ARG A 231 -8.51 16.19 -8.52
C ARG A 231 -9.75 17.08 -8.50
N GLN A 232 -9.97 17.81 -7.41
CA GLN A 232 -11.08 18.77 -7.29
C GLN A 232 -10.93 19.95 -8.27
N GLU A 233 -9.73 20.50 -8.43
CA GLU A 233 -9.45 21.56 -9.42
C GLU A 233 -9.73 21.08 -10.85
N ILE A 234 -9.33 19.84 -11.17
CA ILE A 234 -9.64 19.19 -12.45
C ILE A 234 -11.16 19.07 -12.64
N GLN A 235 -11.86 18.51 -11.66
CA GLN A 235 -13.32 18.30 -11.74
C GLN A 235 -14.06 19.63 -11.88
N ALA A 236 -13.60 20.69 -11.21
CA ALA A 236 -14.19 22.03 -11.32
C ALA A 236 -13.99 22.63 -12.73
N ALA A 237 -12.83 22.39 -13.35
CA ALA A 237 -12.55 22.88 -14.70
C ALA A 237 -13.35 22.13 -15.78
N VAL A 238 -13.61 20.83 -15.58
CA VAL A 238 -14.30 19.96 -16.53
C VAL A 238 -15.35 19.07 -15.83
N PRO A 239 -16.49 19.63 -15.40
CA PRO A 239 -17.44 18.95 -14.51
C PRO A 239 -18.08 17.69 -15.10
N ASN A 240 -18.07 17.54 -16.43
CA ASN A 240 -18.64 16.39 -17.13
C ASN A 240 -17.60 15.30 -17.44
N ALA A 241 -16.31 15.54 -17.18
CA ALA A 241 -15.28 14.55 -17.43
C ALA A 241 -15.31 13.44 -16.36
N THR A 242 -15.11 12.20 -16.77
CA THR A 242 -14.83 11.11 -15.82
C THR A 242 -13.37 11.16 -15.40
N VAL A 243 -13.09 11.27 -14.10
CA VAL A 243 -11.73 11.30 -13.56
C VAL A 243 -11.39 9.97 -12.90
N GLU A 244 -10.39 9.29 -13.42
CA GLU A 244 -9.91 7.99 -12.93
C GLU A 244 -8.47 8.10 -12.46
N ARG A 245 -8.14 7.47 -11.34
CA ARG A 245 -6.79 7.55 -10.74
C ARG A 245 -6.18 6.16 -10.63
N PHE A 246 -4.96 6.02 -11.13
CA PHE A 246 -4.11 4.84 -10.90
C PHE A 246 -3.06 5.18 -9.85
N ALA A 247 -3.09 4.49 -8.71
CA ALA A 247 -2.21 4.75 -7.59
C ALA A 247 -1.87 3.45 -6.85
N GLY A 248 -0.61 3.03 -6.94
CA GLY A 248 -0.04 1.98 -6.10
C GLY A 248 0.78 2.55 -4.94
N LYS A 249 1.26 1.67 -4.06
CA LYS A 249 2.15 2.02 -2.93
C LYS A 249 3.51 2.53 -3.40
N ASP A 250 3.92 2.09 -4.58
CA ASP A 250 5.15 2.50 -5.24
C ASP A 250 4.96 2.61 -6.76
N ARG A 251 6.03 3.01 -7.45
CA ARG A 251 6.07 3.16 -8.91
C ARG A 251 5.81 1.86 -9.68
N PHE A 252 6.16 0.71 -9.10
CA PHE A 252 6.02 -0.58 -9.75
C PHE A 252 4.56 -1.04 -9.68
N GLU A 253 3.91 -0.81 -8.55
CA GLU A 253 2.47 -1.04 -8.41
C GLU A 253 1.63 -0.06 -9.23
N THR A 254 1.93 1.26 -9.22
CA THR A 254 1.22 2.22 -10.08
C THR A 254 1.31 1.84 -11.56
N SER A 255 2.52 1.53 -12.07
CA SER A 255 2.67 1.07 -13.45
C SER A 255 1.97 -0.25 -13.72
N SER A 256 1.98 -1.19 -12.79
CA SER A 256 1.26 -2.47 -12.93
C SER A 256 -0.26 -2.29 -12.97
N LEU A 257 -0.83 -1.38 -12.17
CA LEU A 257 -2.27 -1.06 -12.21
C LEU A 257 -2.68 -0.42 -13.55
N ILE A 258 -1.84 0.47 -14.09
CA ILE A 258 -2.04 1.07 -15.41
C ILE A 258 -1.99 -0.03 -16.49
N ASN A 259 -0.98 -0.90 -16.41
CA ASN A 259 -0.80 -1.99 -17.36
C ASN A 259 -1.97 -3.00 -17.31
N ASP A 260 -2.44 -3.37 -16.12
CA ASP A 260 -3.58 -4.27 -15.92
C ASP A 260 -4.86 -3.70 -16.56
N TYR A 261 -5.06 -2.39 -16.42
CA TYR A 261 -6.23 -1.72 -16.99
C TYR A 261 -6.18 -1.62 -18.52
N PHE A 262 -5.04 -1.21 -19.11
CA PHE A 262 -4.96 -0.93 -20.55
C PHE A 262 -4.45 -2.08 -21.40
N ALA A 263 -3.69 -3.01 -20.82
CA ALA A 263 -3.13 -4.19 -21.48
C ALA A 263 -3.31 -5.46 -20.62
N PRO A 264 -4.54 -5.88 -20.32
CA PRO A 264 -4.79 -7.12 -19.56
C PRO A 264 -4.37 -8.39 -20.31
N ASN A 265 -4.04 -8.32 -21.61
CA ASN A 265 -3.59 -9.46 -22.42
C ASN A 265 -2.53 -9.01 -23.44
N PRO A 266 -1.33 -8.61 -23.02
CA PRO A 266 -0.32 -8.06 -23.91
C PRO A 266 0.33 -9.16 -24.75
N SER A 267 0.56 -8.93 -26.05
CA SER A 267 1.40 -9.80 -26.90
C SER A 267 2.89 -9.47 -26.80
N GLN A 268 3.23 -8.29 -26.32
CA GLN A 268 4.59 -7.80 -26.17
C GLN A 268 4.68 -6.99 -24.88
N VAL A 269 5.77 -7.17 -24.13
CA VAL A 269 6.05 -6.41 -22.91
C VAL A 269 7.42 -5.73 -23.05
N TYR A 270 7.48 -4.45 -22.69
CA TYR A 270 8.74 -3.71 -22.64
C TYR A 270 9.21 -3.57 -21.20
N LEU A 271 10.29 -4.26 -20.85
CA LEU A 271 10.84 -4.28 -19.49
C LEU A 271 11.94 -3.23 -19.35
N THR A 272 11.85 -2.39 -18.31
CA THR A 272 12.84 -1.32 -18.07
C THR A 272 12.96 -0.96 -16.60
N SER A 273 14.00 -0.22 -16.22
CA SER A 273 14.19 0.21 -14.84
C SER A 273 13.15 1.25 -14.44
N GLY A 274 12.48 1.07 -13.31
CA GLY A 274 11.70 2.11 -12.65
C GLY A 274 12.56 3.13 -11.91
N LEU A 275 13.87 2.90 -11.76
CA LEU A 275 14.78 3.77 -11.00
C LEU A 275 15.51 4.81 -11.87
N ASN A 276 15.40 4.72 -13.19
CA ASN A 276 16.01 5.65 -14.14
C ASN A 276 15.11 5.79 -15.39
N TYR A 277 15.12 6.96 -16.03
CA TYR A 277 14.14 7.31 -17.07
C TYR A 277 14.55 7.16 -18.54
N PRO A 278 15.82 7.32 -18.98
CA PRO A 278 16.13 7.53 -20.39
C PRO A 278 15.74 6.38 -21.34
N ASP A 279 15.95 5.14 -20.90
CA ASP A 279 15.70 3.96 -21.74
C ASP A 279 14.18 3.70 -21.87
N ALA A 280 13.44 3.90 -20.78
CA ALA A 280 11.98 3.84 -20.76
C ALA A 280 11.33 4.95 -21.60
N LEU A 281 11.83 6.18 -21.46
CA LEU A 281 11.37 7.34 -22.21
C LEU A 281 11.49 7.12 -23.72
N THR A 282 12.66 6.67 -24.18
CA THR A 282 12.91 6.46 -25.61
C THR A 282 12.18 5.22 -26.12
N GLY A 283 12.14 4.13 -25.33
CA GLY A 283 11.40 2.92 -25.65
C GLY A 283 9.88 3.07 -25.60
N SER A 284 9.35 4.11 -24.95
CA SER A 284 7.91 4.37 -24.92
C SER A 284 7.29 4.56 -26.30
N ILE A 285 8.07 4.99 -27.29
CA ILE A 285 7.61 5.11 -28.68
C ILE A 285 7.39 3.75 -29.32
N LEU A 286 8.29 2.78 -29.07
CA LEU A 286 8.12 1.41 -29.54
C LEU A 286 6.88 0.79 -28.91
N ALA A 287 6.78 0.86 -27.58
CA ALA A 287 5.63 0.35 -26.84
C ALA A 287 4.31 1.03 -27.27
N GLY A 288 4.35 2.34 -27.50
CA GLY A 288 3.17 3.12 -27.89
C GLY A 288 2.64 2.81 -29.30
N LYS A 289 3.40 2.16 -30.19
CA LYS A 289 2.89 1.77 -31.51
C LYS A 289 1.70 0.81 -31.42
N ASN A 290 1.75 -0.14 -30.49
CA ASN A 290 0.71 -1.18 -30.35
C ASN A 290 -0.05 -1.11 -29.02
N ALA A 291 0.13 -0.06 -28.22
CA ALA A 291 -0.34 0.01 -26.83
C ALA A 291 0.22 -1.12 -25.96
N ASP A 292 1.49 -1.48 -26.18
CA ASP A 292 2.17 -2.46 -25.34
C ASP A 292 2.55 -1.84 -23.99
N PRO A 293 2.51 -2.61 -22.89
CA PRO A 293 2.86 -2.14 -21.55
C PRO A 293 4.36 -1.87 -21.40
N ILE A 294 4.68 -0.78 -20.72
CA ILE A 294 6.00 -0.56 -20.12
C ILE A 294 5.95 -1.09 -18.68
N VAL A 295 6.73 -2.14 -18.42
CA VAL A 295 6.82 -2.77 -17.11
C VAL A 295 8.09 -2.29 -16.42
N LEU A 296 7.91 -1.67 -15.25
CA LEU A 296 8.99 -1.11 -14.46
C LEU A 296 9.53 -2.15 -13.46
N ILE A 297 10.85 -2.29 -13.38
CA ILE A 297 11.53 -3.15 -12.40
C ILE A 297 12.56 -2.39 -11.57
N ASP A 298 12.93 -2.92 -10.41
CA ASP A 298 14.10 -2.48 -9.67
C ASP A 298 15.31 -3.33 -10.05
N PRO A 299 16.31 -2.80 -10.78
CA PRO A 299 17.49 -3.57 -11.16
C PRO A 299 18.35 -4.01 -9.98
N LYS A 300 18.19 -3.42 -8.80
CA LYS A 300 18.94 -3.77 -7.60
C LYS A 300 18.31 -4.96 -6.86
N ASN A 301 17.07 -5.31 -7.19
CA ASN A 301 16.38 -6.40 -6.53
C ASN A 301 16.77 -7.75 -7.13
N GLN A 302 16.79 -8.77 -6.27
CA GLN A 302 16.95 -10.16 -6.69
C GLN A 302 15.73 -10.66 -7.47
N TYR A 303 14.55 -10.09 -7.20
CA TYR A 303 13.30 -10.48 -7.82
C TYR A 303 12.57 -9.30 -8.44
N ILE A 304 11.77 -9.56 -9.48
CA ILE A 304 10.82 -8.58 -9.98
C ILE A 304 9.83 -8.19 -8.87
N PRO A 305 9.33 -6.94 -8.83
CA PRO A 305 8.37 -6.50 -7.82
C PRO A 305 7.13 -7.40 -7.77
N LEU A 306 6.54 -7.57 -6.59
CA LEU A 306 5.34 -8.41 -6.40
C LEU A 306 4.15 -7.95 -7.25
N SER A 307 3.97 -6.64 -7.40
CA SER A 307 2.93 -6.06 -8.24
C SER A 307 3.13 -6.40 -9.73
N VAL A 308 4.38 -6.37 -10.18
CA VAL A 308 4.78 -6.79 -11.53
C VAL A 308 4.55 -8.29 -11.71
N GLU A 309 4.96 -9.11 -10.75
CA GLU A 309 4.70 -10.55 -10.77
C GLU A 309 3.20 -10.86 -10.81
N LYS A 310 2.37 -10.13 -10.06
CA LYS A 310 0.91 -10.28 -10.06
C LYS A 310 0.32 -9.94 -11.43
N TYR A 311 0.69 -8.80 -12.00
CA TYR A 311 0.26 -8.39 -13.34
C TYR A 311 0.68 -9.42 -14.39
N LEU A 312 1.94 -9.86 -14.34
CA LEU A 312 2.44 -10.85 -15.29
C LEU A 312 1.78 -12.23 -15.10
N LYS A 313 1.54 -12.69 -13.87
CA LYS A 313 0.89 -14.00 -13.63
C LYS A 313 -0.60 -14.02 -13.95
N ALA A 314 -1.32 -12.96 -13.59
CA ALA A 314 -2.77 -12.90 -13.79
C ALA A 314 -3.15 -12.90 -15.27
N ASN A 315 -2.26 -12.37 -16.11
CA ASN A 315 -2.55 -12.04 -17.50
C ASN A 315 -1.79 -12.89 -18.52
N LEU A 316 -0.94 -13.85 -18.10
CA LEU A 316 -0.06 -14.58 -19.01
C LEU A 316 -0.18 -16.10 -18.89
N ASN A 317 -0.57 -16.75 -19.99
CA ASN A 317 -0.04 -18.06 -20.32
C ASN A 317 1.40 -17.85 -20.83
N ILE A 318 2.38 -18.56 -20.28
CA ILE A 318 3.83 -18.38 -20.52
C ILE A 318 4.22 -18.44 -22.03
N ASN A 319 3.34 -18.94 -22.90
CA ASN A 319 3.54 -19.03 -24.35
C ASN A 319 2.87 -17.91 -25.17
N SER A 320 2.38 -16.82 -24.56
CA SER A 320 1.49 -15.85 -25.24
C SER A 320 2.07 -14.46 -25.50
N PHE A 321 3.28 -14.14 -25.03
CA PHE A 321 3.86 -12.80 -25.16
C PHE A 321 5.39 -12.82 -25.28
N ASN A 322 5.93 -11.80 -25.94
CA ASN A 322 7.37 -11.55 -26.05
C ASN A 322 7.83 -10.52 -25.01
N ILE A 323 9.11 -10.58 -24.60
CA ILE A 323 9.74 -9.55 -23.76
C ILE A 323 10.87 -8.87 -24.51
N THR A 324 10.83 -7.54 -24.47
CA THR A 324 11.92 -6.68 -24.94
C THR A 324 12.48 -5.90 -23.76
N ALA A 325 13.77 -6.10 -23.47
CA ALA A 325 14.50 -5.33 -22.47
C ALA A 325 14.99 -4.00 -23.05
N LEU A 326 14.64 -2.89 -22.40
CA LEU A 326 15.10 -1.54 -22.73
C LEU A 326 16.22 -1.13 -21.79
N GLY A 327 17.46 -1.19 -22.28
CA GLY A 327 18.67 -0.91 -21.52
C GLY A 327 19.59 -2.12 -21.38
N GLY A 328 20.84 -1.86 -20.99
CA GLY A 328 21.84 -2.90 -20.75
C GLY A 328 21.53 -3.73 -19.49
N THR A 329 22.35 -4.75 -19.21
CA THR A 329 22.14 -5.67 -18.06
C THR A 329 22.22 -4.98 -16.69
N GLN A 330 22.84 -3.80 -16.59
CA GLN A 330 22.84 -2.99 -15.36
C GLN A 330 21.51 -2.24 -15.14
N VAL A 331 20.74 -2.02 -16.20
CA VAL A 331 19.43 -1.34 -16.17
C VAL A 331 18.30 -2.37 -16.13
N VAL A 332 18.46 -3.47 -16.87
CA VAL A 332 17.51 -4.59 -16.92
C VAL A 332 18.32 -5.89 -16.82
N PRO A 333 18.63 -6.34 -15.59
CA PRO A 333 19.37 -7.57 -15.34
C PRO A 333 18.73 -8.81 -15.97
N ASP A 334 19.55 -9.70 -16.52
CA ASP A 334 19.07 -10.91 -17.22
C ASP A 334 18.22 -11.81 -16.31
N HIS A 335 18.53 -11.88 -15.01
CA HIS A 335 17.73 -12.67 -14.07
C HIS A 335 16.31 -12.14 -13.90
N LEU A 336 16.11 -10.82 -13.97
CA LEU A 336 14.78 -10.19 -13.91
C LEU A 336 14.01 -10.36 -15.21
N VAL A 337 14.70 -10.38 -16.35
CA VAL A 337 14.08 -10.74 -17.64
C VAL A 337 13.58 -12.18 -17.61
N SER A 338 14.42 -13.13 -17.19
CA SER A 338 14.06 -14.54 -17.08
C SER A 338 12.89 -14.76 -16.13
N GLN A 339 12.86 -14.08 -14.99
CA GLN A 339 11.73 -14.12 -14.05
C GLN A 339 10.43 -13.55 -14.62
N SER A 340 10.53 -12.54 -15.49
CA SER A 340 9.35 -11.96 -16.13
C SER A 340 8.73 -12.91 -17.15
N LEU A 341 9.53 -13.78 -17.79
CA LEU A 341 9.06 -14.79 -18.75
C LEU A 341 8.57 -16.07 -18.07
N LEU A 342 9.43 -16.64 -17.22
CA LEU A 342 9.25 -17.98 -16.67
C LEU A 342 8.42 -17.97 -15.38
N GLY A 343 8.04 -16.78 -14.93
CA GLY A 343 7.54 -16.55 -13.59
C GLY A 343 8.66 -16.61 -12.56
N VAL A 344 8.35 -16.11 -11.36
CA VAL A 344 9.29 -16.16 -10.25
C VAL A 344 9.20 -17.54 -9.59
N GLU A 345 10.13 -18.42 -9.94
CA GLU A 345 10.44 -19.56 -9.08
C GLU A 345 11.24 -19.02 -7.88
N ARG A 346 10.52 -18.53 -6.87
CA ARG A 346 11.12 -18.15 -5.59
C ARG A 346 11.57 -19.44 -4.92
N LYS A 347 12.74 -19.96 -5.33
CA LYS A 347 13.43 -20.97 -4.53
C LYS A 347 13.67 -20.29 -3.19
N PRO A 348 13.04 -20.73 -2.09
CA PRO A 348 13.38 -20.20 -0.79
C PRO A 348 14.89 -20.32 -0.68
N VAL A 349 15.56 -19.19 -0.54
CA VAL A 349 16.92 -19.21 -0.02
C VAL A 349 16.73 -19.63 1.43
N PHE A 350 16.70 -20.94 1.67
CA PHE A 350 16.98 -21.48 2.98
C PHE A 350 18.38 -20.97 3.30
N LEU A 351 18.46 -19.95 4.14
CA LEU A 351 19.74 -19.58 4.70
C LEU A 351 20.27 -20.82 5.46
N PRO A 352 21.56 -21.15 5.30
CA PRO A 352 22.17 -22.19 6.12
C PRO A 352 21.96 -21.85 7.60
N SER A 353 21.94 -22.88 8.44
CA SER A 353 21.60 -22.85 9.87
C SER A 353 22.43 -21.90 10.77
N SER A 354 23.31 -21.07 10.21
CA SER A 354 24.01 -19.98 10.89
C SER A 354 24.74 -19.08 9.89
N MET A 355 24.59 -17.75 9.99
CA MET A 355 25.45 -16.77 9.31
C MET A 355 26.34 -16.07 10.34
N SER A 356 27.64 -16.00 10.07
CA SER A 356 28.63 -15.29 10.90
C SER A 356 29.43 -14.33 10.03
N SER A 357 29.67 -13.12 10.52
CA SER A 357 30.54 -12.14 9.90
C SER A 357 31.96 -12.21 10.48
N SER A 358 32.94 -11.66 9.75
CA SER A 358 34.33 -11.54 10.21
C SER A 358 34.49 -10.56 11.39
N LYS A 359 33.47 -9.76 11.69
CA LYS A 359 33.43 -8.81 12.81
C LYS A 359 32.78 -9.39 14.08
N GLY A 360 32.44 -10.69 14.09
CA GLY A 360 31.89 -11.34 15.27
C GLY A 360 30.39 -11.12 15.49
N PHE A 361 29.66 -10.71 14.44
CA PHE A 361 28.19 -10.65 14.43
C PHE A 361 27.62 -11.91 13.78
N SER A 362 26.61 -12.51 14.39
CA SER A 362 25.98 -13.73 13.88
C SER A 362 24.46 -13.76 14.05
N ILE A 363 23.81 -14.46 13.13
CA ILE A 363 22.40 -14.85 13.21
C ILE A 363 22.36 -16.38 13.30
N ALA A 364 21.89 -16.89 14.43
CA ALA A 364 22.08 -18.28 14.85
C ALA A 364 20.94 -19.23 14.45
N SER A 365 19.78 -18.74 14.03
CA SER A 365 18.63 -19.56 13.63
C SER A 365 17.82 -18.90 12.52
N VAL A 366 17.13 -19.72 11.70
CA VAL A 366 16.14 -19.29 10.70
C VAL A 366 14.80 -19.93 11.07
N PRO A 367 13.70 -19.19 11.16
CA PRO A 367 12.40 -19.77 11.49
C PRO A 367 11.85 -20.60 10.34
N THR A 368 11.43 -21.82 10.63
CA THR A 368 10.92 -22.79 9.63
C THR A 368 9.40 -22.75 9.43
N SER A 369 8.66 -21.90 10.12
CA SER A 369 7.23 -21.62 9.84
C SER A 369 6.65 -20.55 10.74
N THR A 370 7.11 -20.49 11.99
CA THR A 370 6.88 -19.45 13.00
C THR A 370 8.13 -19.34 13.83
N GLY A 371 8.82 -18.20 13.82
CA GLY A 371 9.91 -18.11 14.77
C GLY A 371 10.79 -16.90 14.73
N THR A 372 11.74 -17.02 15.64
CA THR A 372 12.63 -15.97 16.11
C THR A 372 14.01 -16.21 15.53
N LEU A 373 14.64 -15.14 15.05
CA LEU A 373 16.03 -15.14 14.65
C LEU A 373 16.84 -14.70 15.86
N GLU A 374 17.72 -15.55 16.37
CA GLU A 374 18.61 -15.14 17.44
C GLU A 374 19.81 -14.38 16.84
N PHE A 375 19.92 -13.09 17.15
CA PHE A 375 21.10 -12.30 16.88
C PHE A 375 22.06 -12.39 18.05
N THR A 376 23.32 -12.69 17.75
CA THR A 376 24.42 -12.71 18.72
C THR A 376 25.59 -11.87 18.24
N ALA A 377 26.27 -11.19 19.16
CA ALA A 377 27.44 -10.38 18.82
C ALA A 377 28.45 -10.29 19.97
N SER A 378 29.72 -10.17 19.61
CA SER A 378 30.73 -9.55 20.49
C SER A 378 30.97 -8.12 20.03
N VAL A 379 30.94 -7.16 20.94
CA VAL A 379 30.95 -5.72 20.61
C VAL A 379 32.19 -5.02 21.15
N SER A 380 32.47 -3.82 20.67
CA SER A 380 33.63 -3.04 21.13
C SER A 380 33.50 -2.61 22.61
N THR A 381 34.62 -2.34 23.27
CA THR A 381 34.66 -2.07 24.73
C THR A 381 33.86 -0.85 25.18
N ASN A 382 33.64 0.11 24.28
CA ASN A 382 32.92 1.35 24.58
C ASN A 382 31.42 1.26 24.25
N THR A 383 30.97 0.16 23.66
CA THR A 383 29.56 -0.03 23.28
C THR A 383 28.71 -0.32 24.50
N LYS A 384 27.66 0.47 24.66
CA LYS A 384 26.65 0.34 25.71
C LYS A 384 25.34 -0.24 25.18
N THR A 385 25.05 -0.04 23.89
CA THR A 385 23.85 -0.57 23.24
C THR A 385 24.13 -0.86 21.78
N VAL A 386 23.48 -1.90 21.26
CA VAL A 386 23.42 -2.22 19.83
C VAL A 386 22.03 -1.91 19.29
N LEU A 387 21.96 -1.30 18.11
CA LEU A 387 20.73 -1.10 17.37
C LEU A 387 20.68 -2.05 16.18
N LEU A 388 19.56 -2.74 16.06
CA LEU A 388 19.23 -3.58 14.92
C LEU A 388 18.18 -2.86 14.10
N VAL A 389 18.58 -2.35 12.94
CA VAL A 389 17.69 -1.66 12.00
C VAL A 389 17.22 -2.68 10.96
N ILE A 390 15.95 -3.05 11.05
CA ILE A 390 15.32 -4.08 10.23
C ILE A 390 14.46 -3.38 9.19
N LYS A 391 14.73 -3.63 7.91
CA LYS A 391 14.01 -3.01 6.80
C LYS A 391 13.42 -4.03 5.86
N LYS A 392 12.19 -3.77 5.40
CA LYS A 392 11.49 -4.53 4.36
C LYS A 392 10.48 -3.62 3.66
N ASP A 393 10.48 -3.62 2.32
CA ASP A 393 9.50 -2.90 1.48
C ASP A 393 9.27 -1.44 1.89
N GLY A 394 10.34 -0.72 2.23
CA GLY A 394 10.29 0.67 2.68
C GLY A 394 9.86 0.89 4.13
N LYS A 395 9.43 -0.15 4.85
CA LYS A 395 9.15 -0.13 6.29
C LYS A 395 10.45 -0.40 7.09
N GLU A 396 10.55 0.22 8.26
CA GLU A 396 11.72 0.14 9.15
C GLU A 396 11.29 -0.10 10.59
N GLU A 397 12.01 -0.97 11.29
CA GLU A 397 11.89 -1.22 12.73
C GLU A 397 13.29 -1.15 13.36
N ILE A 398 13.42 -0.44 14.47
CA ILE A 398 14.68 -0.32 15.21
C ILE A 398 14.53 -1.02 16.56
N ILE A 399 15.34 -2.05 16.79
CA ILE A 399 15.37 -2.78 18.06
C ILE A 399 16.65 -2.42 18.82
N GLN A 400 16.52 -2.12 20.11
CA GLN A 400 17.64 -2.01 21.03
C GLN A 400 18.03 -3.38 21.60
N ALA A 401 19.33 -3.64 21.67
CA ALA A 401 19.89 -4.82 22.29
C ALA A 401 20.97 -4.41 23.30
N ASN A 402 20.74 -4.78 24.57
CA ASN A 402 21.64 -4.43 25.68
C ASN A 402 22.93 -5.23 25.62
N VAL A 403 24.03 -4.56 25.95
CA VAL A 403 25.36 -5.19 26.03
C VAL A 403 25.60 -5.72 27.44
N LEU A 404 25.85 -7.02 27.55
CA LEU A 404 26.22 -7.69 28.80
C LEU A 404 27.60 -8.32 28.64
N ASN A 405 28.57 -7.88 29.45
CA ASN A 405 29.95 -8.39 29.42
C ASN A 405 30.60 -8.38 28.02
N GLY A 406 30.37 -7.32 27.24
CA GLY A 406 30.89 -7.18 25.88
C GLY A 406 30.22 -8.09 24.84
N LYS A 407 29.09 -8.72 25.19
CA LYS A 407 28.29 -9.55 24.28
C LYS A 407 26.85 -9.07 24.20
N VAL A 408 26.20 -9.41 23.11
CA VAL A 408 24.78 -9.14 22.85
C VAL A 408 24.11 -10.43 22.41
N THR A 409 22.90 -10.67 22.91
CA THR A 409 21.97 -11.69 22.42
C THR A 409 20.59 -11.05 22.36
N LYS A 410 19.95 -11.06 21.20
CA LYS A 410 18.60 -10.50 21.03
C LYS A 410 17.82 -11.31 20.01
N ASN A 411 16.59 -11.62 20.37
CA ASN A 411 15.60 -12.23 19.51
C ASN A 411 15.03 -11.19 18.53
N ILE A 412 15.08 -11.49 17.24
CA ILE A 412 14.49 -10.69 16.17
C ILE A 412 13.29 -11.44 15.61
N TYR A 413 12.16 -10.76 15.53
CA TYR A 413 10.94 -11.31 14.95
C TYR A 413 10.70 -10.65 13.59
N PRO A 414 10.55 -11.41 12.50
CA PRO A 414 10.25 -10.89 11.16
C PRO A 414 8.77 -10.48 11.04
N ARG A 415 8.37 -9.49 11.83
CA ARG A 415 6.96 -9.07 11.99
C ARG A 415 6.44 -8.22 10.84
N LEU A 416 7.21 -7.96 9.77
CA LEU A 416 6.77 -7.23 8.57
C LEU A 416 6.31 -8.16 7.43
N GLY A 417 6.01 -9.42 7.78
CA GLY A 417 5.52 -10.45 6.86
C GLY A 417 6.59 -11.14 6.02
N PRO A 418 6.19 -12.11 5.17
CA PRO A 418 7.11 -12.88 4.34
C PRO A 418 7.86 -11.98 3.35
N GLY A 419 9.12 -12.31 3.11
CA GLY A 419 9.97 -11.61 2.14
C GLY A 419 11.41 -11.42 2.60
N TYR A 420 12.12 -10.58 1.87
CA TYR A 420 13.50 -10.22 2.17
C TYR A 420 13.56 -9.09 3.19
N TYR A 421 14.42 -9.26 4.18
CA TYR A 421 14.75 -8.27 5.19
C TYR A 421 16.21 -7.89 5.06
N THR A 422 16.51 -6.61 5.30
CA THR A 422 17.86 -6.17 5.60
C THR A 422 17.96 -5.82 7.08
N ILE A 423 18.96 -6.36 7.77
CA ILE A 423 19.23 -6.12 9.19
C ILE A 423 20.58 -5.43 9.29
N SER A 424 20.58 -4.12 9.51
CA SER A 424 21.79 -3.33 9.74
C SER A 424 22.08 -3.24 11.23
N VAL A 425 23.33 -3.51 11.60
CA VAL A 425 23.80 -3.45 12.99
C VAL A 425 24.54 -2.15 13.23
N TYR A 426 24.20 -1.45 14.32
CA TYR A 426 24.87 -0.24 14.78
C TYR A 426 25.32 -0.38 16.22
N GLU A 427 26.50 0.12 16.55
CA GLU A 427 27.00 0.21 17.92
C GLU A 427 26.91 1.66 18.42
N SER A 428 26.43 1.84 19.66
CA SER A 428 26.40 3.15 20.34
C SER A 428 27.05 3.07 21.72
N SER A 429 27.74 4.15 22.11
CA SER A 429 28.24 4.37 23.47
C SER A 429 27.19 4.94 24.43
N ASP A 430 26.03 5.36 23.93
CA ASP A 430 24.89 5.81 24.74
C ASP A 430 23.96 4.62 25.02
N PRO A 431 23.73 4.25 26.31
CA PRO A 431 22.83 3.17 26.67
C PRO A 431 21.35 3.46 26.36
N ASN A 432 20.97 4.71 26.11
CA ASN A 432 19.58 5.11 25.84
C ASN A 432 19.34 5.44 24.37
N GLN A 433 20.31 5.21 23.48
CA GLN A 433 20.22 5.52 22.06
C GLN A 433 19.03 4.78 21.42
N SER A 434 18.06 5.49 20.87
CA SER A 434 16.84 4.91 20.28
C SER A 434 16.74 5.01 18.76
N ASN A 435 17.66 5.74 18.13
CA ASN A 435 17.76 5.91 16.68
C ASN A 435 19.21 5.76 16.20
N THR A 436 19.45 5.79 14.90
CA THR A 436 20.81 5.61 14.35
C THR A 436 21.71 6.84 14.45
N ASP A 437 21.22 7.96 14.98
CA ASP A 437 22.01 9.19 15.07
C ASP A 437 23.18 8.99 16.03
N ASN A 438 24.38 9.37 15.60
CA ASN A 438 25.63 9.16 16.36
C ASN A 438 26.00 7.68 16.64
N ALA A 439 25.25 6.71 16.09
CA ALA A 439 25.58 5.31 16.16
C ALA A 439 26.48 4.89 14.97
N SER A 440 27.46 4.03 15.23
CA SER A 440 28.41 3.57 14.21
C SER A 440 27.89 2.31 13.52
N LYS A 441 27.58 2.40 12.22
CA LYS A 441 27.16 1.25 11.42
C LYS A 441 28.29 0.22 11.28
N GLN A 442 27.99 -1.05 11.58
CA GLN A 442 28.98 -2.12 11.58
C GLN A 442 28.82 -3.10 10.42
N GLU A 443 27.64 -3.70 10.29
CA GLU A 443 27.37 -4.83 9.39
C GLU A 443 25.95 -4.72 8.82
N THR A 444 25.66 -5.44 7.75
CA THR A 444 24.29 -5.63 7.26
C THR A 444 24.09 -7.06 6.79
N PHE A 445 23.06 -7.69 7.32
CA PHE A 445 22.61 -9.02 6.89
C PHE A 445 21.41 -8.87 5.97
N THR A 446 21.28 -9.79 5.01
CA THR A 446 20.05 -9.96 4.24
C THR A 446 19.49 -11.33 4.55
N ILE A 447 18.24 -11.40 4.96
CA ILE A 447 17.56 -12.66 5.28
C ILE A 447 16.25 -12.79 4.52
N TYR A 448 15.78 -14.01 4.32
CA TYR A 448 14.47 -14.29 3.77
C TYR A 448 13.61 -14.98 4.82
N TYR A 449 12.37 -14.52 4.94
CA TYR A 449 11.37 -15.10 5.82
C TYR A 449 10.18 -15.61 5.02
N SER A 450 9.79 -16.86 5.25
CA SER A 450 8.68 -17.52 4.56
C SER A 450 7.45 -17.75 5.45
N GLY A 451 7.43 -17.22 6.68
CA GLY A 451 6.26 -17.31 7.57
C GLY A 451 5.07 -16.56 6.98
N THR A 452 3.87 -16.94 7.44
CA THR A 452 2.60 -16.33 7.02
C THR A 452 2.11 -15.27 8.01
N GLU A 453 2.86 -15.05 9.07
CA GLU A 453 2.58 -14.12 10.14
C GLU A 453 3.30 -12.78 9.93
N GLY A 454 2.68 -11.69 10.42
CA GLY A 454 3.25 -10.36 10.42
C GLY A 454 2.27 -9.25 9.99
N PHE A 455 2.70 -8.02 10.19
CA PHE A 455 2.04 -6.78 9.83
C PHE A 455 2.34 -6.40 8.38
N TYR A 456 1.82 -7.20 7.45
CA TYR A 456 1.90 -6.96 6.02
C TYR A 456 0.51 -6.78 5.43
N ASP A 457 0.43 -6.17 4.25
CA ASP A 457 -0.86 -5.84 3.65
C ASP A 457 -1.60 -7.11 3.21
N GLN A 458 -2.90 -7.15 3.47
CA GLN A 458 -3.73 -8.34 3.28
C GLN A 458 -5.01 -8.02 2.49
N GLU A 459 -5.70 -9.07 2.05
CA GLU A 459 -7.07 -8.97 1.54
C GLU A 459 -7.96 -9.91 2.34
N THR A 460 -9.20 -9.50 2.59
CA THR A 460 -10.22 -10.36 3.18
C THR A 460 -11.51 -10.30 2.36
N ILE A 461 -12.23 -11.42 2.30
CA ILE A 461 -13.52 -11.53 1.57
C ILE A 461 -14.70 -11.68 2.53
N ASN A 462 -14.44 -11.77 3.83
CA ASN A 462 -15.43 -12.07 4.86
C ASN A 462 -15.31 -11.13 6.07
N SER A 463 -14.67 -9.98 5.89
CA SER A 463 -14.40 -8.97 6.93
C SER A 463 -13.55 -9.45 8.11
N LEU A 464 -12.98 -10.66 8.06
CA LEU A 464 -12.13 -11.19 9.14
C LEU A 464 -10.65 -11.05 8.78
N VAL A 465 -9.86 -10.62 9.77
CA VAL A 465 -8.40 -10.57 9.69
C VAL A 465 -7.84 -11.29 10.90
N ASN A 466 -7.09 -12.37 10.67
CA ASN A 466 -6.49 -13.15 11.75
C ASN A 466 -5.07 -12.66 12.01
N LEU A 467 -4.81 -12.24 13.24
CA LEU A 467 -3.48 -11.90 13.72
C LEU A 467 -2.99 -13.01 14.64
N ASP A 468 -1.84 -13.59 14.30
CA ASP A 468 -1.07 -14.46 15.18
C ASP A 468 0.40 -14.07 15.06
N ILE A 469 0.76 -12.94 15.67
CA ILE A 469 2.02 -12.25 15.42
C ILE A 469 2.83 -12.20 16.71
N PRO A 470 4.06 -12.77 16.75
CA PRO A 470 4.94 -12.67 17.91
C PRO A 470 5.22 -11.21 18.30
N THR A 471 5.44 -10.95 19.58
CA THR A 471 5.93 -9.67 20.09
C THR A 471 7.25 -9.85 20.83
N TYR A 472 8.00 -8.77 21.04
CA TYR A 472 9.14 -8.86 21.94
C TYR A 472 8.68 -9.11 23.38
N GLU A 473 9.53 -9.78 24.16
CA GLU A 473 9.26 -10.21 25.53
C GLU A 473 8.88 -9.04 26.47
N GLU A 474 9.39 -7.85 26.19
CA GLU A 474 9.07 -6.64 26.94
C GLU A 474 7.63 -6.12 26.73
N ILE A 475 6.92 -6.57 25.68
CA ILE A 475 5.58 -6.06 25.35
C ILE A 475 4.52 -6.79 26.17
N GLN A 476 3.71 -6.03 26.91
CA GLN A 476 2.63 -6.54 27.76
C GLN A 476 1.24 -6.26 27.20
N THR A 477 1.10 -5.21 26.38
CA THR A 477 -0.19 -4.83 25.77
C THR A 477 0.00 -4.28 24.37
N ALA A 478 -1.02 -4.48 23.53
CA ALA A 478 -1.10 -3.93 22.18
C ALA A 478 -2.43 -3.19 21.98
N TRP A 479 -2.36 -2.05 21.29
CA TRP A 479 -3.49 -1.30 20.82
C TRP A 479 -3.51 -1.35 19.29
N LEU A 480 -4.58 -1.92 18.73
CA LEU A 480 -4.82 -1.97 17.30
C LEU A 480 -5.84 -0.89 16.95
N HIS A 481 -5.40 0.12 16.20
CA HIS A 481 -6.25 1.22 15.73
C HIS A 481 -6.57 1.01 14.25
N ILE A 482 -7.84 0.83 13.92
CA ILE A 482 -8.31 0.50 12.58
C ILE A 482 -9.03 1.71 12.02
N THR A 483 -8.73 2.12 10.80
CA THR A 483 -9.36 3.26 10.12
C THR A 483 -9.72 2.89 8.69
N LYS A 484 -10.96 3.14 8.26
CA LYS A 484 -11.32 3.05 6.83
C LYS A 484 -10.80 4.28 6.07
N THR A 485 -10.11 4.10 4.94
CA THR A 485 -9.31 5.15 4.29
C THR A 485 -9.82 5.62 2.92
N ASP A 486 -10.90 5.06 2.38
CA ASP A 486 -11.36 5.30 1.00
C ASP A 486 -12.55 6.27 0.86
N GLY A 487 -12.72 7.19 1.82
CA GLY A 487 -13.52 8.41 1.63
C GLY A 487 -14.86 8.47 2.36
N ASP A 488 -15.34 7.39 2.97
CA ASP A 488 -16.43 7.44 3.96
C ASP A 488 -15.83 7.44 5.38
N THR A 489 -15.41 8.62 5.84
CA THR A 489 -14.70 8.81 7.11
C THR A 489 -15.64 9.09 8.29
N ARG A 490 -16.93 8.71 8.22
CA ARG A 490 -17.93 8.89 9.28
C ARG A 490 -17.61 8.03 10.53
N GLY A 491 -16.52 8.35 11.23
CA GLY A 491 -16.13 7.66 12.46
C GLY A 491 -15.88 6.16 12.29
N ALA A 492 -15.53 5.68 11.09
CA ALA A 492 -15.23 4.28 10.79
C ALA A 492 -13.87 3.87 11.39
N ILE A 493 -13.82 3.91 12.72
CA ILE A 493 -12.70 3.58 13.56
C ILE A 493 -13.11 2.40 14.43
N ASP A 494 -12.22 1.43 14.60
CA ASP A 494 -12.35 0.41 15.64
C ASP A 494 -11.01 0.33 16.39
N ASP A 495 -11.09 0.23 17.71
CA ASP A 495 -9.93 0.12 18.59
C ASP A 495 -10.00 -1.21 19.37
N TYR A 496 -8.88 -1.95 19.37
CA TYR A 496 -8.73 -3.16 20.17
C TYR A 496 -7.58 -2.98 21.15
N TYR A 497 -7.86 -3.09 22.44
CA TYR A 497 -6.86 -3.08 23.50
C TYR A 497 -6.66 -4.51 24.02
N LEU A 498 -5.48 -5.06 23.77
CA LEU A 498 -5.21 -6.48 23.94
C LEU A 498 -4.09 -6.69 24.95
N PRO A 499 -4.28 -7.54 25.98
CA PRO A 499 -3.14 -8.10 26.70
C PRO A 499 -2.33 -8.98 25.76
N VAL A 500 -1.00 -8.94 25.90
CA VAL A 500 -0.05 -9.66 25.07
C VAL A 500 0.78 -10.57 25.96
N ASP A 501 0.80 -11.86 25.64
CA ASP A 501 1.65 -12.86 26.27
C ASP A 501 2.59 -13.46 25.21
N GLY A 502 3.63 -12.69 24.86
CA GLY A 502 4.61 -13.03 23.82
C GLY A 502 4.09 -13.01 22.37
N LYS A 503 2.78 -12.83 22.15
CA LYS A 503 2.17 -12.66 20.82
C LYS A 503 0.84 -11.92 20.87
N ILE A 504 0.52 -11.25 19.76
CA ILE A 504 -0.83 -10.75 19.47
C ILE A 504 -1.56 -11.89 18.74
N SER A 505 -2.48 -12.55 19.46
CA SER A 505 -3.36 -13.57 18.91
C SER A 505 -4.79 -13.06 18.97
N HIS A 506 -5.26 -12.48 17.86
CA HIS A 506 -6.55 -11.81 17.83
C HIS A 506 -7.17 -11.80 16.44
N GLN A 507 -8.50 -11.84 16.38
CA GLN A 507 -9.25 -11.69 15.15
C GLN A 507 -9.86 -10.29 15.10
N ILE A 508 -9.48 -9.51 14.08
CA ILE A 508 -10.08 -8.21 13.81
C ILE A 508 -11.27 -8.41 12.87
N PHE A 509 -12.33 -7.66 13.13
CA PHE A 509 -13.49 -7.59 12.25
C PHE A 509 -13.62 -6.21 11.59
N LEU A 510 -13.63 -6.17 10.26
CA LEU A 510 -13.73 -4.95 9.46
C LEU A 510 -15.20 -4.64 9.16
N ARG A 511 -15.90 -4.01 10.11
CA ARG A 511 -17.36 -3.95 10.10
C ARG A 511 -17.97 -2.89 9.17
N TYR A 512 -17.20 -1.93 8.67
CA TYR A 512 -17.70 -0.79 7.88
C TYR A 512 -17.82 -1.09 6.37
N GLY A 513 -18.03 -2.36 6.02
CA GLY A 513 -18.24 -2.83 4.65
C GLY A 513 -16.99 -2.88 3.77
N PRO A 514 -17.16 -3.00 2.44
CA PRO A 514 -16.04 -3.12 1.52
C PRO A 514 -15.23 -1.82 1.50
N GLY A 515 -13.93 -1.98 1.26
CA GLY A 515 -13.03 -0.86 1.15
C GLY A 515 -11.62 -1.11 1.66
N THR A 516 -10.85 -0.04 1.77
CA THR A 516 -9.47 -0.08 2.27
C THR A 516 -9.42 0.32 3.74
N TYR A 517 -8.77 -0.50 4.55
CA TYR A 517 -8.59 -0.29 5.98
C TYR A 517 -7.11 -0.16 6.31
N GLN A 518 -6.74 0.86 7.07
CA GLN A 518 -5.43 0.99 7.69
C GLN A 518 -5.50 0.44 9.12
N ILE A 519 -4.60 -0.48 9.45
CA ILE A 519 -4.44 -1.01 10.81
C ILE A 519 -3.10 -0.52 11.33
N SER A 520 -3.14 0.24 12.41
CA SER A 520 -1.97 0.80 13.10
C SER A 520 -1.81 0.10 14.44
N VAL A 521 -0.63 -0.45 14.69
CA VAL A 521 -0.32 -1.16 15.92
C VAL A 521 0.47 -0.24 16.83
N TYR A 522 0.08 -0.20 18.09
CA TYR A 522 0.85 0.44 19.14
C TYR A 522 1.11 -0.57 20.25
N GLU A 523 2.31 -0.54 20.84
CA GLU A 523 2.75 -1.54 21.83
C GLU A 523 3.19 -0.85 23.12
N SER A 524 2.96 -1.49 24.28
CA SER A 524 3.40 -0.97 25.59
C SER A 524 4.00 -2.07 26.46
N SER A 525 5.04 -1.70 27.21
CA SER A 525 5.80 -2.59 28.11
C SER A 525 5.41 -2.51 29.58
N ASN A 526 4.63 -1.50 29.97
CA ASN A 526 4.28 -1.26 31.38
C ASN A 526 2.96 -0.50 31.56
N GLN A 527 2.10 -0.45 30.55
CA GLN A 527 0.80 0.25 30.53
C GLN A 527 0.85 1.78 30.76
N GLU A 528 2.02 2.38 30.98
CA GLU A 528 2.19 3.83 31.18
C GLU A 528 2.34 4.62 29.85
N GLY A 529 2.07 3.97 28.70
CA GLY A 529 2.04 4.62 27.40
C GLY A 529 2.27 3.67 26.23
N TYR A 530 1.65 3.96 25.10
CA TYR A 530 1.76 3.20 23.85
C TYR A 530 2.81 3.82 22.92
N ARG A 531 3.71 3.00 22.37
CA ARG A 531 4.68 3.41 21.35
C ARG A 531 4.17 3.01 19.97
N PRO A 532 4.34 3.85 18.94
CA PRO A 532 4.00 3.47 17.57
C PRO A 532 4.79 2.23 17.14
N GLY A 533 4.06 1.23 16.65
CA GLY A 533 4.59 0.02 16.03
C GLY A 533 4.30 -0.02 14.52
N PRO A 534 4.35 -1.21 13.90
CA PRO A 534 4.07 -1.37 12.48
C PRO A 534 2.62 -1.03 12.12
N SER A 535 2.40 -0.65 10.86
CA SER A 535 1.07 -0.48 10.29
C SER A 535 0.94 -1.24 8.97
N PHE A 536 -0.26 -1.69 8.64
CA PHE A 536 -0.55 -2.44 7.42
C PHE A 536 -1.96 -2.18 6.90
N THR A 537 -2.14 -2.39 5.61
CA THR A 537 -3.42 -2.17 4.92
C THR A 537 -4.16 -3.49 4.73
N VAL A 538 -5.47 -3.49 4.93
CA VAL A 538 -6.33 -4.60 4.54
C VAL A 538 -7.39 -4.12 3.55
N ILE A 539 -7.49 -4.81 2.41
CA ILE A 539 -8.58 -4.60 1.45
C ILE A 539 -9.72 -5.56 1.83
N ASN A 540 -10.83 -5.00 2.30
CA ASN A 540 -12.05 -5.76 2.54
C ASN A 540 -12.90 -5.82 1.27
N LYS A 541 -13.11 -7.02 0.74
CA LYS A 541 -13.96 -7.30 -0.42
C LYS A 541 -15.33 -7.84 -0.03
N ASP A 542 -15.61 -7.98 1.26
CA ASP A 542 -16.93 -8.36 1.75
C ASP A 542 -17.93 -7.24 1.43
N THR A 543 -18.99 -7.56 0.69
CA THR A 543 -19.98 -6.58 0.25
C THR A 543 -20.99 -6.22 1.34
N ARG A 544 -20.99 -6.93 2.47
CA ARG A 544 -21.91 -6.69 3.58
C ARG A 544 -21.46 -5.48 4.39
N ASP A 545 -22.39 -4.59 4.74
CA ASP A 545 -22.16 -3.60 5.79
C ASP A 545 -22.56 -4.23 7.14
N LEU A 546 -21.59 -4.35 8.04
CA LEU A 546 -21.73 -5.03 9.32
C LEU A 546 -21.71 -4.05 10.48
N THR A 547 -21.80 -2.74 10.21
CA THR A 547 -21.61 -1.66 11.18
C THR A 547 -22.51 -1.82 12.41
N TYR A 548 -23.76 -2.28 12.20
CA TYR A 548 -24.78 -2.45 13.23
C TYR A 548 -25.30 -3.88 13.38
N SER A 549 -24.68 -4.85 12.70
CA SER A 549 -25.07 -6.27 12.70
C SER A 549 -23.92 -7.20 13.10
N GLY A 550 -22.66 -6.76 12.99
CA GLY A 550 -21.48 -7.50 13.39
C GLY A 550 -20.99 -7.18 14.80
N ARG A 551 -19.96 -7.90 15.24
CA ARG A 551 -19.24 -7.63 16.49
C ARG A 551 -18.45 -6.31 16.43
N SER A 552 -18.14 -5.76 17.59
CA SER A 552 -17.06 -4.79 17.80
C SER A 552 -16.25 -5.18 19.04
N TYR A 553 -15.22 -4.41 19.40
CA TYR A 553 -14.50 -4.63 20.66
C TYR A 553 -15.44 -4.59 21.88
N TRP A 554 -16.46 -3.73 21.87
CA TRP A 554 -17.41 -3.53 22.96
C TRP A 554 -18.64 -4.43 22.89
N VAL A 555 -19.12 -4.71 21.68
CA VAL A 555 -20.33 -5.49 21.38
C VAL A 555 -19.93 -6.85 20.84
N GLN A 556 -19.77 -7.84 21.72
CA GLN A 556 -19.31 -9.19 21.37
C GLN A 556 -20.48 -10.09 20.96
N SER A 557 -21.20 -9.72 19.90
CA SER A 557 -22.41 -10.42 19.44
C SER A 557 -22.17 -11.83 18.88
N ASP A 558 -20.91 -12.19 18.62
CA ASP A 558 -20.48 -13.51 18.18
C ASP A 558 -19.96 -14.39 19.34
N ASP A 559 -19.97 -13.87 20.57
CA ASP A 559 -19.63 -14.66 21.74
C ASP A 559 -20.61 -15.83 21.91
N PRO A 560 -20.13 -17.08 22.09
CA PRO A 560 -21.01 -18.23 22.20
C PRO A 560 -22.04 -18.13 23.33
N ALA A 561 -21.70 -17.50 24.46
CA ALA A 561 -22.64 -17.31 25.56
C ALA A 561 -23.69 -16.25 25.21
N ALA A 562 -23.30 -15.15 24.56
CA ALA A 562 -24.25 -14.14 24.08
C ALA A 562 -25.23 -14.72 23.05
N ILE A 563 -24.73 -15.53 22.11
CA ILE A 563 -25.57 -16.24 21.12
C ILE A 563 -26.55 -17.18 21.83
N GLN A 564 -26.05 -18.02 22.73
CA GLN A 564 -26.88 -18.99 23.44
C GLN A 564 -27.98 -18.29 24.26
N LEU A 565 -27.62 -17.23 24.99
CA LEU A 565 -28.55 -16.46 25.79
C LEU A 565 -29.62 -15.79 24.91
N ALA A 566 -29.22 -15.14 23.82
CA ALA A 566 -30.16 -14.48 22.91
C ALA A 566 -31.13 -15.48 22.28
N GLN A 567 -30.65 -16.67 21.90
CA GLN A 567 -31.49 -17.76 21.39
C GLN A 567 -32.47 -18.29 22.44
N GLN A 568 -32.05 -18.41 23.71
CA GLN A 568 -32.93 -18.80 24.81
C GLN A 568 -34.03 -17.77 25.07
N ILE A 569 -33.67 -16.49 25.12
CA ILE A 569 -34.62 -15.39 25.34
C ILE A 569 -35.67 -15.33 24.23
N THR A 570 -35.25 -15.62 22.99
CA THR A 570 -36.09 -15.48 21.79
C THR A 570 -36.71 -16.79 21.31
N GLU A 571 -36.60 -17.87 22.10
CA GLU A 571 -37.07 -19.19 21.71
C GLU A 571 -38.57 -19.17 21.39
N GLY A 572 -38.94 -19.64 20.19
CA GLY A 572 -40.33 -19.67 19.72
C GLY A 572 -40.90 -18.32 19.26
N ILE A 573 -40.12 -17.23 19.31
CA ILE A 573 -40.55 -15.90 18.88
C ILE A 573 -40.05 -15.65 17.44
N SER A 574 -40.96 -15.36 16.51
CA SER A 574 -40.62 -15.13 15.09
C SER A 574 -40.57 -13.65 14.71
N ASP A 575 -41.39 -12.81 15.36
CA ASP A 575 -41.50 -11.38 15.13
C ASP A 575 -40.35 -10.60 15.78
N ASP A 576 -39.69 -9.72 15.04
CA ASP A 576 -38.49 -9.01 15.52
C ASP A 576 -38.81 -7.99 16.62
N LEU A 577 -40.00 -7.37 16.61
CA LEU A 577 -40.43 -6.47 17.70
C LEU A 577 -40.62 -7.27 19.00
N ALA A 578 -41.28 -8.42 18.93
CA ALA A 578 -41.46 -9.31 20.08
C ALA A 578 -40.12 -9.88 20.60
N LYS A 579 -39.18 -10.22 19.71
CA LYS A 579 -37.82 -10.61 20.11
C LYS A 579 -37.10 -9.46 20.82
N SER A 580 -37.20 -8.26 20.26
CA SER A 580 -36.58 -7.06 20.84
C SER A 580 -37.13 -6.77 22.23
N LYS A 581 -38.45 -6.91 22.43
CA LYS A 581 -39.08 -6.78 23.75
C LYS A 581 -38.59 -7.83 24.74
N ALA A 582 -38.51 -9.10 24.32
CA ALA A 582 -38.00 -10.17 25.18
C ALA A 582 -36.54 -9.92 25.62
N ILE A 583 -35.69 -9.45 24.71
CA ILE A 583 -34.31 -9.07 25.01
C ILE A 583 -34.25 -7.87 25.95
N HIS A 584 -35.04 -6.83 25.69
CA HIS A 584 -35.16 -5.66 26.55
C HIS A 584 -35.52 -6.07 27.99
N ASP A 585 -36.60 -6.81 28.15
CA ASP A 585 -37.14 -7.21 29.46
C ASP A 585 -36.14 -8.05 30.23
N TRP A 586 -35.44 -8.95 29.52
CA TRP A 586 -34.40 -9.75 30.13
C TRP A 586 -33.26 -8.87 30.64
N VAL A 587 -32.73 -7.95 29.84
CA VAL A 587 -31.61 -7.08 30.25
C VAL A 587 -32.03 -6.17 31.41
N SER A 588 -33.18 -5.50 31.31
CA SER A 588 -33.68 -4.59 32.35
C SER A 588 -34.01 -5.29 33.68
N THR A 589 -34.30 -6.59 33.63
CA THR A 589 -34.59 -7.37 34.85
C THR A 589 -33.35 -8.00 35.47
N ASN A 590 -32.38 -8.42 34.67
CA ASN A 590 -31.29 -9.30 35.12
C ASN A 590 -29.95 -8.59 35.33
N ILE A 591 -29.83 -7.33 34.93
CA ILE A 591 -28.60 -6.56 35.10
C ILE A 591 -28.79 -5.50 36.19
N THR A 592 -27.80 -5.34 37.06
CA THR A 592 -27.77 -4.31 38.10
C THR A 592 -26.85 -3.16 37.69
N TYR A 593 -27.24 -1.91 37.97
CA TYR A 593 -26.36 -0.78 37.65
C TYR A 593 -25.13 -0.73 38.57
N THR A 594 -23.95 -0.45 37.99
CA THR A 594 -22.71 -0.15 38.70
C THR A 594 -21.97 1.01 38.01
N ASP A 595 -21.20 1.79 38.77
CA ASP A 595 -20.37 2.89 38.24
C ASP A 595 -18.96 2.44 37.83
N GLN A 596 -18.64 1.15 38.04
CA GLN A 596 -17.33 0.60 37.76
C GLN A 596 -17.03 0.65 36.26
N VAL A 597 -15.88 1.24 35.91
CA VAL A 597 -15.43 1.39 34.52
C VAL A 597 -15.22 0.04 33.83
N SER A 598 -14.88 -1.01 34.59
CA SER A 598 -14.67 -2.37 34.08
C SER A 598 -15.94 -3.08 33.59
N ALA A 599 -17.14 -2.57 33.92
CA ALA A 599 -18.43 -3.19 33.60
C ALA A 599 -19.08 -2.54 32.37
N ASN A 600 -18.32 -2.35 31.29
CA ASN A 600 -18.68 -1.51 30.14
C ASN A 600 -18.71 -2.24 28.78
N THR A 601 -18.51 -3.55 28.75
CA THR A 601 -18.62 -4.42 27.55
C THR A 601 -19.77 -5.39 27.71
N SER A 602 -20.29 -5.96 26.62
CA SER A 602 -21.34 -6.99 26.71
C SER A 602 -20.90 -8.23 27.48
N PHE A 603 -19.64 -8.66 27.30
CA PHE A 603 -19.07 -9.79 28.03
C PHE A 603 -19.04 -9.56 29.55
N LYS A 604 -18.57 -8.38 29.99
CA LYS A 604 -18.49 -8.04 31.42
C LYS A 604 -19.85 -7.87 32.07
N ALA A 605 -20.80 -7.28 31.34
CA ALA A 605 -22.19 -7.19 31.79
C ALA A 605 -22.80 -8.58 32.04
N MET A 606 -22.56 -9.55 31.15
CA MET A 606 -23.01 -10.93 31.33
C MET A 606 -22.26 -11.66 32.46
N GLU A 607 -20.93 -11.48 32.57
CA GLU A 607 -20.10 -12.17 33.55
C GLU A 607 -20.46 -11.78 34.99
N TYR A 608 -20.68 -10.48 35.24
CA TYR A 608 -20.93 -9.96 36.59
C TYR A 608 -22.40 -9.76 36.92
N ALA A 609 -23.30 -9.83 35.93
CA ALA A 609 -24.69 -9.36 36.05
C ALA A 609 -24.80 -7.91 36.55
N GLU A 610 -23.76 -7.11 36.32
CA GLU A 610 -23.64 -5.71 36.68
C GLU A 610 -23.05 -4.93 35.50
N ALA A 611 -23.57 -3.73 35.24
CA ALA A 611 -23.08 -2.89 34.16
C ALA A 611 -23.28 -1.38 34.42
N ASN A 612 -22.40 -0.56 33.85
CA ASN A 612 -22.69 0.86 33.67
C ASN A 612 -23.51 1.08 32.38
N SER A 613 -23.89 2.32 32.07
CA SER A 613 -24.69 2.60 30.85
C SER A 613 -24.08 2.04 29.56
N GLY A 614 -22.75 2.07 29.42
CA GLY A 614 -22.05 1.46 28.29
C GLY A 614 -22.22 -0.06 28.22
N GLY A 615 -22.10 -0.75 29.37
CA GLY A 615 -22.29 -2.20 29.46
C GLY A 615 -23.73 -2.64 29.17
N TYR A 616 -24.72 -1.88 29.65
CA TYR A 616 -26.14 -2.10 29.30
C TYR A 616 -26.35 -2.00 27.79
N ALA A 617 -25.93 -0.87 27.20
CA ALA A 617 -26.12 -0.65 25.77
C ALA A 617 -25.36 -1.68 24.92
N ALA A 618 -24.15 -2.07 25.35
CA ALA A 618 -23.36 -3.09 24.67
C ALA A 618 -24.02 -4.47 24.72
N LEU A 619 -24.51 -4.90 25.89
CA LEU A 619 -25.20 -6.18 26.06
C LEU A 619 -26.49 -6.24 25.25
N THR A 620 -27.33 -5.20 25.34
CA THR A 620 -28.55 -5.09 24.55
C THR A 620 -28.24 -5.20 23.06
N ALA A 621 -27.24 -4.47 22.56
CA ALA A 621 -26.83 -4.57 21.16
C ALA A 621 -26.31 -5.96 20.80
N ALA A 622 -25.53 -6.60 21.67
CA ALA A 622 -24.95 -7.92 21.42
C ALA A 622 -26.04 -8.98 21.26
N LEU A 623 -27.04 -9.00 22.16
CA LEU A 623 -28.14 -9.96 22.10
C LEU A 623 -29.03 -9.74 20.86
N HIS A 624 -29.33 -8.50 20.49
CA HIS A 624 -30.08 -8.21 19.26
C HIS A 624 -29.33 -8.66 18.01
N ARG A 625 -28.04 -8.31 17.91
CA ARG A 625 -27.19 -8.70 16.76
C ARG A 625 -27.02 -10.21 16.66
N ALA A 626 -26.93 -10.92 17.78
CA ALA A 626 -26.82 -12.38 17.82
C ALA A 626 -28.03 -13.11 17.21
N VAL A 627 -29.21 -12.47 17.20
CA VAL A 627 -30.44 -13.01 16.56
C VAL A 627 -30.74 -12.34 15.21
N GLY A 628 -29.78 -11.59 14.65
CA GLY A 628 -29.88 -10.98 13.32
C GLY A 628 -30.60 -9.63 13.26
N ILE A 629 -30.89 -9.00 14.41
CA ILE A 629 -31.52 -7.68 14.47
C ILE A 629 -30.43 -6.60 14.55
N GLN A 630 -30.48 -5.59 13.69
CA GLN A 630 -29.51 -4.50 13.73
C GLN A 630 -29.72 -3.61 14.96
N ALA A 631 -28.64 -3.29 15.65
CA ALA A 631 -28.66 -2.50 16.87
C ALA A 631 -27.49 -1.51 16.88
N LYS A 632 -27.77 -0.23 17.14
CA LYS A 632 -26.75 0.80 17.41
C LYS A 632 -26.50 0.91 18.89
N VAL A 633 -25.27 1.27 19.25
CA VAL A 633 -24.96 1.88 20.55
C VAL A 633 -24.90 3.37 20.28
N ILE A 634 -25.75 4.13 20.96
CA ILE A 634 -25.83 5.58 20.84
C ILE A 634 -25.04 6.20 21.98
N VAL A 635 -24.36 7.30 21.68
CA VAL A 635 -23.61 8.09 22.64
C VAL A 635 -24.30 9.44 22.82
N GLY A 636 -24.45 9.88 24.06
CA GLY A 636 -25.03 11.19 24.33
C GLY A 636 -25.08 11.54 25.80
N TYR A 637 -26.04 12.39 26.13
CA TYR A 637 -26.31 12.89 27.47
C TYR A 637 -27.77 12.64 27.83
N THR A 638 -28.05 12.64 29.12
CA THR A 638 -29.41 12.41 29.63
C THR A 638 -29.66 13.31 30.83
N ILE A 639 -30.93 13.70 31.07
CA ILE A 639 -31.33 14.39 32.31
C ILE A 639 -31.64 13.37 33.42
N GLY A 640 -30.57 12.89 34.07
CA GLY A 640 -30.52 11.79 35.05
C GLY A 640 -29.95 10.52 34.38
N PHE A 641 -29.19 9.58 34.95
CA PHE A 641 -28.58 9.33 36.25
C PHE A 641 -27.11 9.80 36.36
N GLY A 642 -26.75 10.37 37.51
CA GLY A 642 -25.39 10.85 37.84
C GLY A 642 -25.01 12.15 37.09
N ALA A 643 -24.19 13.02 37.74
CA ALA A 643 -23.80 14.38 37.30
C ALA A 643 -24.58 14.91 36.09
N ASP A 644 -25.79 15.39 36.36
CA ASP A 644 -26.84 15.72 35.39
C ASP A 644 -27.00 17.25 35.26
N PRO A 645 -27.17 17.82 34.05
CA PRO A 645 -27.77 19.15 33.89
C PRO A 645 -29.26 19.10 34.28
N GLY A 646 -29.67 19.61 35.44
CA GLY A 646 -31.05 19.51 35.93
C GLY A 646 -32.14 20.00 34.96
N THR A 647 -31.78 20.73 33.89
CA THR A 647 -32.57 20.92 32.67
C THR A 647 -31.66 20.98 31.43
N TRP A 648 -32.23 20.76 30.22
CA TRP A 648 -31.48 20.99 28.98
C TRP A 648 -31.00 22.44 28.77
N GLU A 649 -31.59 23.41 29.47
CA GLU A 649 -31.18 24.83 29.41
C GLU A 649 -29.84 25.07 30.13
N GLU A 650 -29.49 24.22 31.09
CA GLU A 650 -28.23 24.25 31.84
C GLU A 650 -27.10 23.48 31.14
N PHE A 651 -27.41 22.74 30.07
CA PHE A 651 -26.46 21.89 29.36
C PHE A 651 -25.69 22.65 28.27
N ASP A 652 -24.35 22.64 28.37
CA ASP A 652 -23.43 23.14 27.34
C ASP A 652 -22.39 22.05 26.98
N GLU A 653 -22.43 21.57 25.75
CA GLU A 653 -21.55 20.51 25.23
C GLU A 653 -20.05 20.87 25.27
N GLN A 654 -19.70 22.16 25.22
CA GLN A 654 -18.29 22.60 25.19
C GLN A 654 -17.70 22.83 26.59
N THR A 655 -18.53 23.24 27.55
CA THR A 655 -18.06 23.67 28.88
C THR A 655 -18.47 22.73 30.00
N SER A 656 -19.45 21.86 29.76
CA SER A 656 -19.96 20.97 30.80
C SER A 656 -19.14 19.69 30.87
N ASN A 657 -18.68 19.34 32.07
CA ASN A 657 -17.94 18.10 32.33
C ASN A 657 -18.89 16.93 32.66
N TYR A 658 -20.03 16.84 31.98
CA TYR A 658 -21.06 15.83 32.26
C TYR A 658 -20.64 14.45 31.73
N PRO A 659 -20.95 13.37 32.47
CA PRO A 659 -20.61 12.01 32.09
C PRO A 659 -21.44 11.58 30.88
N ILE A 660 -20.74 11.09 29.86
CA ILE A 660 -21.33 10.49 28.67
C ILE A 660 -22.17 9.26 29.05
N LYS A 661 -23.31 9.11 28.38
CA LYS A 661 -24.28 8.00 28.52
C LYS A 661 -24.47 7.25 27.21
N TYR A 662 -24.91 6.01 27.34
CA TYR A 662 -25.11 5.08 26.23
C TYR A 662 -26.47 4.42 26.30
N TRP A 663 -27.12 4.30 25.15
CA TRP A 663 -28.38 3.57 24.95
C TRP A 663 -28.40 2.94 23.56
N ASN A 664 -29.56 2.41 23.11
CA ASN A 664 -29.67 1.73 21.83
C ASN A 664 -30.70 2.34 20.88
N GLU A 665 -30.42 2.18 19.59
CA GLU A 665 -31.47 2.19 18.56
C GLU A 665 -31.53 0.80 17.93
N ILE A 666 -32.72 0.22 17.86
CA ILE A 666 -32.96 -1.11 17.30
C ILE A 666 -33.75 -0.97 16.00
N LEU A 667 -33.31 -1.65 14.93
CA LEU A 667 -33.99 -1.60 13.64
C LEU A 667 -35.14 -2.61 13.61
N ILE A 668 -36.38 -2.11 13.63
CA ILE A 668 -37.59 -2.92 13.56
C ILE A 668 -38.40 -2.46 12.33
N ASN A 669 -38.77 -3.40 11.44
CA ASN A 669 -39.58 -3.11 10.25
C ASN A 669 -39.05 -1.94 9.40
N GLY A 670 -37.73 -1.76 9.33
CA GLY A 670 -37.07 -0.68 8.57
C GLY A 670 -37.02 0.68 9.27
N GLN A 671 -37.48 0.78 10.52
CA GLN A 671 -37.43 1.99 11.33
C GLN A 671 -36.55 1.79 12.56
N TRP A 672 -35.75 2.82 12.90
CA TRP A 672 -34.95 2.82 14.12
C TRP A 672 -35.81 3.23 15.30
N MET A 673 -35.79 2.41 16.33
CA MET A 673 -36.56 2.56 17.55
C MET A 673 -35.61 2.79 18.73
N ASN A 674 -35.80 3.84 19.51
CA ASN A 674 -35.00 4.06 20.72
C ASN A 674 -35.37 3.02 21.80
N VAL A 675 -34.33 2.50 22.45
CA VAL A 675 -34.42 1.55 23.56
C VAL A 675 -33.36 1.92 24.59
N ASP A 676 -33.76 2.13 25.85
CA ASP A 676 -32.85 2.29 26.97
C ASP A 676 -33.18 1.30 28.09
N THR A 677 -32.44 0.19 28.11
CA THR A 677 -32.64 -0.88 29.09
C THR A 677 -32.21 -0.51 30.51
N LEU A 678 -31.35 0.49 30.69
CA LEU A 678 -30.93 0.96 32.01
C LEU A 678 -32.02 1.82 32.65
N TRP A 679 -32.60 2.74 31.90
CA TRP A 679 -33.69 3.57 32.40
C TRP A 679 -34.96 2.78 32.71
N ASP A 680 -35.14 1.65 32.04
CA ASP A 680 -36.21 0.69 32.31
C ASP A 680 -35.82 -0.39 33.35
N SER A 681 -34.62 -0.35 33.94
CA SER A 681 -34.20 -1.33 34.98
C SER A 681 -34.37 -0.84 36.42
N GLY A 682 -34.33 0.47 36.68
CA GLY A 682 -34.47 0.98 38.05
C GLY A 682 -34.26 2.47 38.23
N THR A 683 -33.99 2.87 39.48
CA THR A 683 -33.74 4.25 39.94
C THR A 683 -32.47 4.33 40.79
N LEU A 684 -31.66 5.39 40.66
CA LEU A 684 -30.62 5.76 41.63
C LEU A 684 -31.16 6.80 42.59
N ASP A 685 -30.84 6.66 43.87
CA ASP A 685 -31.05 7.72 44.86
C ASP A 685 -29.92 8.77 44.85
N SER A 686 -30.02 9.75 45.74
CA SER A 686 -29.03 10.83 45.88
C SER A 686 -27.64 10.35 46.33
N GLU A 687 -27.53 9.11 46.84
CA GLU A 687 -26.29 8.48 47.26
C GLU A 687 -25.74 7.52 46.18
N MET A 688 -26.33 7.51 44.98
CA MET A 688 -25.99 6.62 43.89
C MET A 688 -26.18 5.14 44.24
N VAL A 689 -27.17 4.82 45.09
CA VAL A 689 -27.59 3.44 45.36
C VAL A 689 -28.68 3.04 44.37
N PHE A 690 -28.46 1.93 43.67
CA PHE A 690 -29.40 1.40 42.67
C PHE A 690 -30.52 0.60 43.32
N THR A 691 -31.76 0.99 42.99
CA THR A 691 -32.98 0.26 43.35
C THR A 691 -33.65 -0.25 42.07
N PRO A 692 -33.77 -1.57 41.88
CA PRO A 692 -34.48 -2.14 40.74
C PRO A 692 -35.94 -1.70 40.71
N LEU A 693 -36.40 -1.23 39.56
CA LEU A 693 -37.77 -0.82 39.28
C LEU A 693 -38.00 -0.97 37.78
N VAL A 694 -38.39 -2.18 37.36
CA VAL A 694 -38.54 -2.50 35.94
C VAL A 694 -39.75 -1.79 35.34
N SER A 695 -39.56 -1.15 34.19
CA SER A 695 -40.64 -0.56 33.38
C SER A 695 -40.46 -0.82 31.89
N ASP A 696 -41.42 -0.36 31.10
CA ASP A 696 -41.39 -0.40 29.61
C ASP A 696 -41.45 1.02 29.02
N LYS A 697 -41.08 2.04 29.81
CA LYS A 697 -41.27 3.44 29.44
C LYS A 697 -40.36 3.84 28.28
N TYR A 698 -39.14 3.31 28.24
CA TYR A 698 -38.11 3.63 27.27
C TYR A 698 -37.97 2.58 26.17
N PHE A 699 -38.87 1.60 26.11
CA PHE A 699 -39.02 0.67 25.00
C PHE A 699 -40.00 1.23 23.95
N ASN A 700 -39.48 1.70 22.80
CA ASN A 700 -40.27 2.26 21.69
C ASN A 700 -41.02 3.57 22.03
N LEU A 701 -40.43 4.40 22.90
CA LEU A 701 -40.94 5.73 23.16
C LEU A 701 -40.78 6.60 21.91
N SER A 702 -41.74 7.51 21.65
CA SER A 702 -41.63 8.43 20.51
C SER A 702 -40.40 9.33 20.65
N ASP A 703 -39.77 9.71 19.54
CA ASP A 703 -38.62 10.63 19.55
C ASP A 703 -38.90 11.92 20.36
N GLU A 704 -40.10 12.48 20.25
CA GLU A 704 -40.51 13.68 21.00
C GLU A 704 -40.48 13.46 22.52
N GLU A 705 -40.95 12.30 23.00
CA GLU A 705 -40.96 11.97 24.41
C GLU A 705 -39.58 11.52 24.90
N PHE A 706 -38.85 10.73 24.10
CA PHE A 706 -37.51 10.23 24.42
C PHE A 706 -36.50 11.37 24.51
N PHE A 707 -36.58 12.38 23.64
CA PHE A 707 -35.66 13.52 23.66
C PHE A 707 -36.02 14.60 24.68
N LYS A 708 -37.10 14.43 25.45
CA LYS A 708 -37.29 15.26 26.66
C LYS A 708 -36.22 14.99 27.67
N ASP A 709 -35.73 13.74 27.76
CA ASP A 709 -34.70 13.37 28.72
C ASP A 709 -33.41 12.74 28.17
N HIS A 710 -33.32 12.54 26.85
CA HIS A 710 -32.09 12.09 26.17
C HIS A 710 -31.65 13.07 25.07
N ARG A 711 -30.34 13.23 24.88
CA ARG A 711 -29.77 14.04 23.79
C ARG A 711 -28.57 13.35 23.17
N LYS A 712 -28.68 13.05 21.87
CA LYS A 712 -27.60 12.48 21.07
C LYS A 712 -26.45 13.46 20.94
N LEU A 713 -25.23 12.96 21.04
CA LEU A 713 -24.04 13.73 20.72
C LEU A 713 -23.87 13.81 19.19
N VAL A 714 -23.66 15.00 18.66
CA VAL A 714 -23.44 15.22 17.22
C VAL A 714 -21.95 15.44 16.98
N LEU A 715 -21.26 14.41 16.52
CA LEU A 715 -19.85 14.51 16.18
C LEU A 715 -19.66 15.39 14.94
N SER A 716 -19.02 16.55 15.11
CA SER A 716 -18.56 17.39 13.99
C SER A 716 -17.41 16.70 13.24
N GLU A 717 -17.29 16.95 11.93
CA GLU A 717 -16.11 16.52 11.16
C GLU A 717 -14.82 17.03 11.81
N GLY A 718 -14.04 16.13 12.42
CA GLY A 718 -12.77 16.43 13.08
C GLY A 718 -12.77 16.45 14.61
N SER A 719 -13.89 16.18 15.30
CA SER A 719 -13.88 16.03 16.77
C SER A 719 -13.24 14.70 17.21
N LYS A 720 -12.51 14.77 18.33
CA LYS A 720 -11.75 13.68 18.97
C LYS A 720 -12.53 12.36 18.94
N SER A 721 -11.85 11.28 18.56
CA SER A 721 -12.35 9.91 18.62
C SER A 721 -13.06 9.67 19.94
N ILE A 722 -14.36 9.44 19.87
CA ILE A 722 -15.08 8.85 20.98
C ILE A 722 -14.82 7.35 20.88
N PRO A 723 -14.33 6.69 21.93
CA PRO A 723 -13.88 5.29 21.86
C PRO A 723 -14.97 4.24 21.53
N TRP A 724 -16.19 4.64 21.14
CA TRP A 724 -17.43 3.85 21.22
C TRP A 724 -18.12 3.67 19.87
#